data_AF-A0A1B8WKL6-F1
#
_entry.id   AF-A0A1B8WKL6-F1
#
_cell.length_a   1.000
_cell.length_b   1.000
_cell.length_c   1.000
_cell.angle_alpha   90.00
_cell.angle_beta   90.00
_cell.angle_gamma   90.00
#
_symmetry.space_group_name_H-M   'P 1'
#
loop_
_entity.id
_entity.type
_entity.pdbx_description
1 polymer ?
#
loop_
_entity_poly.entity_id
_entity_poly.type
_entity_poly.pdbx_seq_one_letter_code
_entity_poly.pdbx_strand_id
1 'polypeptide(L)'
;MKEQAGNRNAPEKRPQVKQTNETSSMQPASGLPMIQAMAASNLSQAQLLSWQQTLGNSQTQQLMQRMPSPQVVTRDRAEKSSLPGSTLSTGSSRGVVQRVLSEIRPNEDFKSDENPNNIAISDVLIAGRTPSPFTATMGAHSTAWVAHLDAVRRQLIGYLLDEACKYIINFAKAQQASPLLRLSAHLEEAHKKKLDDANIGLNTAVSNVEPFCDEKNIIDSFSVIVQLQKLISALLTFVNYLPMATVAGGNPGGNGEGSARELLNLYESASSANEFIEGAEEEKKNAESMMETEDNAELAEESIQEHERTIQYYEKVLADIKKDNKAVDLKKKPQLKTKVQNQLRKLFAAETPGVFAQSRVNSQNPVLICEVWALGLQHFLDTIRVAYPYSYEFSEWNQEKQLTEELRLLLIRQNDAEEVEQNFKLSGSNDEAYQIIYDLLRGKRAFQNLGGTNNVPIEDVLAKQAEPVAVAIGPSDFISENSGTLMSTVFLDESGKIGDVLIKGRSKSPFSSTEGMGAHSTAWTAHIDAVRTTMTGKTPKAAARALESLALEAFASSAYTVLKDQVDGKQAHMLGEAEGWLRKLLDQEIDFSNLQSVIAHLQQLIYAYLDFVNVTPLSTVVTGGVPGGRNEGRHRKLLLSFEDNQPIVSTKLKKQLQEALYGLFDPNAIDRFSPDSDKKGGDIDNLEAKKWLYGLNTLLHTLKAAYPKAYKAANFDEYILNQLDAPVEVDMVTELDRKEQEKEDKKDQDVLLSDLQDRETISQVLRARSWNIGQKVQVSVPFKGLYDTGYINGRLNEHDFTVKVQFIKESPQYMQMVGMDVYQIDQVRAIV
;
A
#
# COMPACT_ATOMS: atom_id res chain seq x y z
N MET A 1 -50.24 -42.13 -48.85
CA MET A 1 -50.01 -40.68 -48.60
C MET A 1 -49.17 -40.55 -47.33
N LYS A 2 -47.92 -40.05 -47.47
CA LYS A 2 -46.93 -39.50 -46.49
C LYS A 2 -46.68 -40.29 -45.18
N GLU A 3 -45.58 -41.06 -45.01
CA GLU A 3 -44.16 -40.71 -44.64
C GLU A 3 -44.00 -39.91 -43.34
N GLN A 4 -43.13 -40.21 -42.34
CA GLN A 4 -42.03 -41.18 -42.09
C GLN A 4 -41.82 -41.25 -40.53
N ALA A 5 -41.71 -42.43 -39.88
CA ALA A 5 -40.49 -43.18 -39.44
C ALA A 5 -39.55 -42.42 -38.46
N GLY A 6 -38.99 -42.94 -37.35
CA GLY A 6 -38.87 -44.24 -36.65
C GLY A 6 -37.67 -44.09 -35.67
N ASN A 7 -37.68 -44.40 -34.38
CA ASN A 7 -37.83 -45.63 -33.58
C ASN A 7 -36.49 -46.15 -32.98
N ARG A 8 -36.43 -46.10 -31.64
CA ARG A 8 -35.75 -46.90 -30.58
C ARG A 8 -34.64 -47.93 -30.92
N ASN A 9 -33.58 -47.99 -30.10
CA ASN A 9 -33.36 -49.03 -29.05
C ASN A 9 -31.95 -48.94 -28.39
N ALA A 10 -31.86 -49.40 -27.14
CA ALA A 10 -30.67 -49.69 -26.33
C ALA A 10 -30.43 -51.23 -26.27
N PRO A 11 -29.58 -51.78 -25.37
CA PRO A 11 -28.13 -51.64 -25.18
C PRO A 11 -27.39 -53.02 -25.27
N GLU A 12 -26.05 -53.06 -25.38
CA GLU A 12 -25.31 -54.31 -25.19
C GLU A 12 -23.82 -54.18 -24.77
N LYS A 13 -23.26 -55.35 -24.40
CA LYS A 13 -22.16 -55.69 -23.48
C LYS A 13 -20.72 -55.57 -24.02
N ARG A 14 -19.75 -55.59 -23.08
CA ARG A 14 -18.28 -55.77 -23.24
C ARG A 14 -17.87 -57.07 -23.96
N PRO A 15 -16.64 -57.08 -24.54
CA PRO A 15 -15.78 -58.27 -24.46
C PRO A 15 -14.28 -57.99 -24.13
N GLN A 16 -13.59 -59.05 -23.69
CA GLN A 16 -12.14 -59.20 -23.46
C GLN A 16 -11.40 -59.69 -24.73
N VAL A 17 -10.12 -59.33 -24.94
CA VAL A 17 -9.11 -60.04 -25.78
C VAL A 17 -7.68 -59.68 -25.29
N LYS A 18 -6.94 -60.59 -24.61
CA LYS A 18 -5.80 -61.46 -25.02
C LYS A 18 -4.45 -60.80 -25.37
N GLN A 19 -3.43 -61.23 -24.62
CA GLN A 19 -1.97 -61.14 -24.85
C GLN A 19 -1.48 -62.17 -25.89
N THR A 20 -0.41 -61.85 -26.60
CA THR A 20 0.47 -62.79 -27.31
C THR A 20 1.95 -62.41 -27.10
N ASN A 21 2.75 -63.39 -26.70
CA ASN A 21 4.21 -63.42 -26.67
C ASN A 21 4.77 -63.99 -27.99
N GLU A 22 6.00 -63.62 -28.36
CA GLU A 22 7.05 -64.41 -29.07
C GLU A 22 8.29 -63.48 -29.25
N THR A 23 9.46 -63.64 -28.62
CA THR A 23 10.58 -64.63 -28.61
C THR A 23 11.48 -64.72 -29.86
N SER A 24 12.80 -64.74 -29.59
CA SER A 24 13.94 -65.27 -30.39
C SER A 24 14.68 -64.24 -31.27
N SER A 25 16.01 -64.14 -31.42
CA SER A 25 17.21 -64.81 -30.88
C SER A 25 18.45 -64.25 -31.61
N MET A 26 19.64 -64.20 -30.97
CA MET A 26 20.96 -64.69 -31.45
C MET A 26 22.16 -63.83 -30.96
N GLN A 27 23.12 -64.52 -30.34
CA GLN A 27 24.48 -64.10 -29.93
C GLN A 27 25.47 -64.28 -31.14
N PRO A 28 26.84 -64.21 -31.05
CA PRO A 28 27.76 -63.90 -29.94
C PRO A 28 29.03 -63.06 -30.31
N ALA A 29 29.87 -62.81 -29.28
CA ALA A 29 31.35 -62.97 -29.25
C ALA A 29 32.28 -61.75 -28.99
N SER A 30 32.96 -61.88 -27.83
CA SER A 30 34.39 -61.63 -27.55
C SER A 30 34.92 -60.23 -27.24
N GLY A 31 35.51 -60.10 -26.03
CA GLY A 31 36.51 -59.08 -25.69
C GLY A 31 36.43 -58.50 -24.27
N LEU A 32 36.99 -59.18 -23.28
CA LEU A 32 37.41 -58.61 -21.97
C LEU A 32 38.92 -58.25 -22.05
N PRO A 33 39.53 -57.50 -21.10
CA PRO A 33 38.96 -56.73 -19.98
C PRO A 33 39.54 -55.30 -19.83
N MET A 34 38.83 -54.37 -19.15
CA MET A 34 39.50 -53.54 -18.13
C MET A 34 38.52 -52.82 -17.20
N ILE A 35 38.96 -52.78 -15.96
CA ILE A 35 38.34 -52.28 -14.74
C ILE A 35 38.33 -50.74 -14.75
N GLN A 36 37.17 -50.13 -14.45
CA GLN A 36 36.92 -48.80 -13.85
C GLN A 36 35.74 -48.09 -14.52
N ALA A 37 34.54 -48.19 -13.92
CA ALA A 37 33.47 -47.16 -13.92
C ALA A 37 32.15 -47.76 -13.40
N MET A 38 32.07 -48.07 -12.10
CA MET A 38 30.79 -48.16 -11.38
C MET A 38 31.00 -47.72 -9.94
N ALA A 39 30.99 -46.41 -9.72
CA ALA A 39 30.90 -45.78 -8.40
C ALA A 39 30.20 -44.40 -8.49
N ALA A 40 29.16 -44.29 -9.31
CA ALA A 40 28.38 -43.05 -9.43
C ALA A 40 26.88 -43.35 -9.63
N SER A 41 26.26 -43.99 -8.64
CA SER A 41 24.80 -43.96 -8.48
C SER A 41 24.43 -44.57 -7.14
N ASN A 42 24.42 -43.76 -6.08
CA ASN A 42 23.63 -43.94 -4.87
C ASN A 42 23.79 -42.66 -4.02
N LEU A 43 23.40 -41.52 -4.59
CA LEU A 43 23.06 -40.37 -3.76
C LEU A 43 21.65 -40.63 -3.23
N SER A 44 21.52 -40.70 -1.91
CA SER A 44 20.22 -40.84 -1.27
C SER A 44 19.38 -39.59 -1.55
N GLN A 45 18.05 -39.73 -1.58
CA GLN A 45 17.12 -38.61 -1.77
C GLN A 45 17.38 -37.49 -0.73
N ALA A 46 17.89 -37.84 0.46
CA ALA A 46 18.32 -36.91 1.50
C ALA A 46 19.59 -36.10 1.12
N GLN A 47 20.53 -36.68 0.38
CA GLN A 47 21.71 -35.96 -0.11
C GLN A 47 21.39 -35.04 -1.29
N LEU A 48 20.42 -35.42 -2.13
CA LEU A 48 19.88 -34.54 -3.19
C LEU A 48 19.11 -33.35 -2.60
N LEU A 49 18.30 -33.59 -1.55
CA LEU A 49 17.63 -32.53 -0.79
C LEU A 49 18.62 -31.62 -0.06
N SER A 50 19.65 -32.19 0.57
CA SER A 50 20.74 -31.43 1.20
C SER A 50 21.48 -30.56 0.18
N TRP A 51 21.80 -31.07 -1.01
CA TRP A 51 22.43 -30.27 -2.07
C TRP A 51 21.52 -29.18 -2.65
N GLN A 52 20.22 -29.45 -2.81
CA GLN A 52 19.25 -28.42 -3.19
C GLN A 52 19.12 -27.33 -2.12
N GLN A 53 19.16 -27.69 -0.84
CA GLN A 53 19.20 -26.74 0.27
C GLN A 53 20.51 -25.93 0.30
N THR A 54 21.66 -26.56 0.05
CA THR A 54 22.97 -25.89 0.03
C THR A 54 23.10 -24.89 -1.11
N LEU A 55 22.66 -25.23 -2.33
CA LEU A 55 22.70 -24.33 -3.48
C LEU A 55 21.68 -23.19 -3.36
N GLY A 56 20.48 -23.43 -2.82
CA GLY A 56 19.52 -22.36 -2.52
C GLY A 56 20.01 -21.41 -1.41
N ASN A 57 20.80 -21.93 -0.46
CA ASN A 57 21.31 -21.16 0.67
C ASN A 57 22.47 -20.24 0.30
N SER A 58 23.48 -20.68 -0.47
CA SER A 58 24.60 -19.81 -0.89
C SER A 58 24.12 -18.65 -1.79
N GLN A 59 23.09 -18.92 -2.60
CA GLN A 59 22.47 -17.96 -3.51
C GLN A 59 21.62 -16.91 -2.77
N THR A 60 20.88 -17.30 -1.73
CA THR A 60 20.17 -16.37 -0.83
C THR A 60 21.13 -15.53 0.02
N GLN A 61 22.33 -16.04 0.35
CA GLN A 61 23.33 -15.36 1.17
C GLN A 61 23.99 -14.16 0.45
N GLN A 62 24.23 -14.23 -0.86
CA GLN A 62 24.76 -13.10 -1.64
C GLN A 62 23.74 -11.95 -1.77
N LEU A 63 22.44 -12.28 -1.72
CA LEU A 63 21.31 -11.36 -1.91
C LEU A 63 21.23 -10.23 -0.86
N MET A 64 21.61 -10.52 0.38
CA MET A 64 21.40 -9.62 1.52
C MET A 64 22.56 -8.63 1.73
N GLN A 65 23.76 -8.96 1.24
CA GLN A 65 25.01 -8.23 1.49
C GLN A 65 25.02 -6.77 1.00
N ARG A 66 24.04 -6.31 0.20
CA ARG A 66 24.09 -5.01 -0.51
C ARG A 66 22.91 -4.06 -0.27
N MET A 67 21.94 -4.40 0.57
CA MET A 67 20.79 -3.52 0.86
C MET A 67 21.11 -2.46 1.94
N PRO A 68 20.68 -1.19 1.78
CA PRO A 68 20.86 -0.15 2.80
C PRO A 68 19.96 -0.40 4.04
N SER A 69 20.55 -0.25 5.24
CA SER A 69 19.85 -0.41 6.52
C SER A 69 18.68 0.58 6.70
N PRO A 70 17.44 0.13 6.97
CA PRO A 70 16.33 1.02 7.31
C PRO A 70 16.47 1.54 8.76
N GLN A 71 16.22 2.84 8.97
CA GLN A 71 16.11 3.43 10.32
C GLN A 71 14.64 3.47 10.76
N VAL A 72 14.31 2.83 11.88
CA VAL A 72 12.94 2.79 12.44
C VAL A 72 12.81 3.81 13.57
N VAL A 73 11.77 4.65 13.52
CA VAL A 73 11.45 5.66 14.55
C VAL A 73 10.38 5.11 15.49
N THR A 74 10.66 5.09 16.80
CA THR A 74 9.73 4.62 17.85
C THR A 74 8.81 5.75 18.36
N ARG A 75 7.54 5.44 18.68
CA ARG A 75 6.59 6.39 19.31
C ARG A 75 5.71 5.73 20.37
N ASP A 76 5.40 6.50 21.40
CA ASP A 76 4.57 6.13 22.56
C ASP A 76 3.05 6.24 22.30
N ARG A 77 2.31 5.52 23.15
CA ARG A 77 0.94 5.03 23.02
C ARG A 77 -0.12 6.08 23.41
N ALA A 78 -1.19 6.24 22.62
CA ALA A 78 -2.37 7.06 22.96
C ALA A 78 -3.64 6.19 23.11
N GLU A 79 -4.46 6.52 24.12
CA GLU A 79 -5.69 5.82 24.50
C GLU A 79 -6.91 6.24 23.64
N LYS A 80 -7.82 5.29 23.40
CA LYS A 80 -9.04 5.45 22.57
C LYS A 80 -10.28 5.65 23.45
N SER A 81 -11.15 6.60 23.08
CA SER A 81 -12.53 6.70 23.55
C SER A 81 -13.52 6.49 22.39
N SER A 82 -14.65 5.84 22.66
CA SER A 82 -15.66 5.45 21.67
C SER A 82 -17.04 6.04 22.02
N LEU A 83 -17.75 6.58 21.03
CA LEU A 83 -19.17 6.98 21.11
C LEU A 83 -19.98 6.42 19.93
N PRO A 84 -21.28 6.11 20.10
CA PRO A 84 -22.07 5.37 19.10
C PRO A 84 -23.05 6.21 18.26
N GLY A 85 -23.18 5.83 16.98
CA GLY A 85 -24.45 5.54 16.30
C GLY A 85 -25.25 6.67 15.60
N SER A 86 -25.24 6.71 14.26
CA SER A 86 -26.44 7.10 13.48
C SER A 86 -26.49 6.35 12.13
N THR A 87 -27.65 5.76 11.83
CA THR A 87 -27.94 4.93 10.66
C THR A 87 -28.71 5.73 9.60
N LEU A 88 -28.18 5.83 8.37
CA LEU A 88 -28.90 6.36 7.21
C LEU A 88 -28.67 5.52 5.95
N SER A 89 -29.79 4.99 5.44
CA SER A 89 -30.20 4.69 4.06
C SER A 89 -29.16 4.21 3.01
N THR A 90 -29.37 2.99 2.53
CA THR A 90 -28.61 2.24 1.54
C THR A 90 -28.97 2.60 0.09
N GLY A 91 -28.21 3.54 -0.48
CA GLY A 91 -28.02 3.61 -1.94
C GLY A 91 -26.83 2.73 -2.35
N SER A 92 -27.02 1.87 -3.36
CA SER A 92 -25.97 1.01 -3.92
C SER A 92 -24.81 1.86 -4.45
N SER A 93 -23.79 2.04 -3.60
CA SER A 93 -22.52 2.67 -3.94
C SER A 93 -21.59 1.57 -4.43
N ARG A 94 -21.12 1.68 -5.67
CA ARG A 94 -19.92 0.93 -6.07
C ARG A 94 -18.78 1.48 -5.22
N GLY A 95 -18.38 0.73 -4.20
CA GLY A 95 -17.36 1.12 -3.24
C GLY A 95 -16.02 1.37 -3.92
N VAL A 96 -15.14 2.10 -3.24
CA VAL A 96 -13.71 2.21 -3.55
C VAL A 96 -13.22 0.85 -4.02
N VAL A 97 -12.72 0.77 -5.26
CA VAL A 97 -12.27 -0.51 -5.82
C VAL A 97 -11.07 -0.96 -5.00
N GLN A 98 -11.33 -1.83 -4.04
CA GLN A 98 -10.30 -2.49 -3.25
C GLN A 98 -9.54 -3.42 -4.18
N ARG A 99 -8.26 -3.10 -4.41
CA ARG A 99 -7.34 -3.94 -5.17
C ARG A 99 -6.18 -4.29 -4.26
N VAL A 100 -5.79 -5.56 -4.30
CA VAL A 100 -4.45 -5.93 -3.87
C VAL A 100 -3.50 -5.50 -4.96
N LEU A 101 -2.41 -4.90 -4.51
CA LEU A 101 -1.37 -4.35 -5.34
C LEU A 101 -0.05 -4.93 -4.82
N SER A 102 0.75 -5.51 -5.70
CA SER A 102 2.06 -6.07 -5.37
C SER A 102 3.14 -5.45 -6.24
N GLU A 103 4.28 -5.09 -5.64
CA GLU A 103 5.52 -4.69 -6.31
C GLU A 103 6.59 -5.71 -5.95
N ILE A 104 7.16 -6.36 -6.97
CA ILE A 104 8.29 -7.26 -6.82
C ILE A 104 9.53 -6.47 -7.18
N ARG A 105 10.49 -6.41 -6.25
CA ARG A 105 11.77 -5.75 -6.47
C ARG A 105 12.79 -6.79 -6.91
N PRO A 106 13.33 -6.67 -8.13
CA PRO A 106 14.39 -7.57 -8.57
C PRO A 106 15.69 -7.30 -7.81
N ASN A 107 16.54 -8.31 -7.73
CA ASN A 107 17.94 -8.19 -7.36
C ASN A 107 18.79 -8.43 -8.60
N GLU A 108 19.16 -7.36 -9.31
CA GLU A 108 19.95 -7.48 -10.54
C GLU A 108 21.39 -7.92 -10.32
N ASP A 109 21.87 -7.85 -9.07
CA ASP A 109 23.19 -8.35 -8.69
C ASP A 109 23.19 -9.88 -8.55
N PHE A 110 22.01 -10.50 -8.50
CA PHE A 110 21.86 -11.93 -8.29
C PHE A 110 21.02 -12.56 -9.40
N LYS A 111 21.71 -13.26 -10.30
CA LYS A 111 21.14 -13.82 -11.54
C LYS A 111 21.67 -15.24 -11.73
N SER A 112 20.89 -16.11 -12.34
CA SER A 112 21.35 -17.43 -12.77
C SER A 112 22.49 -17.31 -13.79
N ASP A 113 23.51 -18.15 -13.66
CA ASP A 113 24.60 -18.27 -14.64
C ASP A 113 24.09 -18.78 -15.99
N GLU A 114 23.05 -19.62 -16.00
CA GLU A 114 22.46 -20.19 -17.22
C GLU A 114 21.55 -19.18 -17.93
N ASN A 115 20.86 -18.32 -17.18
CA ASN A 115 19.99 -17.29 -17.72
C ASN A 115 20.06 -15.98 -16.92
N PRO A 116 20.68 -14.90 -17.46
CA PRO A 116 20.80 -13.63 -16.75
C PRO A 116 19.46 -12.89 -16.56
N ASN A 117 18.38 -13.33 -17.23
CA ASN A 117 17.04 -12.81 -16.97
C ASN A 117 16.34 -13.55 -15.82
N ASN A 118 16.85 -14.72 -15.40
CA ASN A 118 16.40 -15.39 -14.20
C ASN A 118 17.10 -14.73 -13.01
N ILE A 119 16.48 -13.70 -12.46
CA ILE A 119 17.05 -12.84 -11.41
C ILE A 119 16.37 -13.14 -10.07
N ALA A 120 17.03 -12.92 -8.95
CA ALA A 120 16.37 -13.12 -7.66
C ALA A 120 15.45 -11.96 -7.28
N ILE A 121 14.56 -12.23 -6.33
CA ILE A 121 13.66 -11.23 -5.76
C ILE A 121 14.24 -10.73 -4.44
N SER A 122 14.55 -9.43 -4.36
CA SER A 122 15.06 -8.79 -3.14
C SER A 122 13.95 -8.44 -2.15
N ASP A 123 12.76 -8.10 -2.63
CA ASP A 123 11.64 -7.70 -1.79
C ASP A 123 10.30 -7.85 -2.51
N VAL A 124 9.22 -7.99 -1.74
CA VAL A 124 7.84 -7.99 -2.25
C VAL A 124 6.95 -7.09 -1.39
N LEU A 125 6.55 -5.96 -1.94
CA LEU A 125 5.64 -5.02 -1.30
C LEU A 125 4.21 -5.36 -1.68
N ILE A 126 3.42 -5.83 -0.73
CA ILE A 126 1.99 -6.07 -0.94
C ILE A 126 1.18 -5.06 -0.15
N ALA A 127 0.22 -4.44 -0.82
CA ALA A 127 -0.60 -3.39 -0.27
C ALA A 127 -2.03 -3.43 -0.80
N GLY A 128 -2.89 -2.64 -0.14
CA GLY A 128 -4.32 -2.65 -0.39
C GLY A 128 -5.00 -3.86 0.24
N ARG A 129 -6.25 -4.07 -0.14
CA ARG A 129 -7.07 -5.21 0.26
C ARG A 129 -7.81 -5.71 -0.98
N THR A 130 -8.16 -6.97 -0.97
CA THR A 130 -9.02 -7.55 -2.00
C THR A 130 -10.45 -7.02 -1.84
N PRO A 131 -11.29 -7.08 -2.88
CA PRO A 131 -12.69 -6.74 -2.73
C PRO A 131 -13.33 -7.62 -1.67
N SER A 132 -14.10 -7.04 -0.75
CA SER A 132 -14.80 -7.80 0.29
C SER A 132 -15.76 -8.87 -0.30
N PRO A 133 -15.89 -10.05 0.33
CA PRO A 133 -16.95 -11.00 -0.02
C PRO A 133 -18.33 -10.38 0.26
N PHE A 134 -18.42 -9.37 1.12
CA PHE A 134 -19.64 -8.68 1.52
C PHE A 134 -19.77 -7.30 0.86
N THR A 135 -20.98 -6.76 0.83
CA THR A 135 -21.31 -5.53 0.06
C THR A 135 -20.98 -4.22 0.78
N ALA A 136 -20.75 -4.23 2.10
CA ALA A 136 -20.67 -2.99 2.90
C ALA A 136 -19.45 -2.86 3.82
N THR A 137 -18.86 -3.97 4.28
CA THR A 137 -17.72 -3.96 5.22
C THR A 137 -16.69 -5.01 4.82
N MET A 138 -15.44 -4.85 5.27
CA MET A 138 -14.41 -5.87 5.07
C MET A 138 -14.65 -7.14 5.89
N GLY A 139 -15.56 -7.13 6.86
CA GLY A 139 -15.68 -8.21 7.84
C GLY A 139 -14.48 -8.30 8.79
N ALA A 140 -14.49 -9.32 9.63
CA ALA A 140 -13.34 -9.74 10.44
C ALA A 140 -12.69 -10.95 9.78
N HIS A 141 -11.36 -11.00 9.78
CA HIS A 141 -10.62 -12.11 9.20
C HIS A 141 -10.28 -13.14 10.28
N SER A 142 -10.47 -14.44 9.99
CA SER A 142 -10.13 -15.50 10.97
C SER A 142 -8.63 -15.56 11.24
N THR A 143 -7.84 -15.42 10.17
CA THR A 143 -6.41 -15.22 10.21
C THR A 143 -6.13 -13.77 9.83
N ALA A 144 -5.29 -13.08 10.60
CA ALA A 144 -4.90 -11.71 10.33
C ALA A 144 -4.44 -11.55 8.87
N TRP A 145 -4.98 -10.52 8.18
CA TRP A 145 -4.68 -10.31 6.76
C TRP A 145 -3.18 -10.23 6.50
N VAL A 146 -2.44 -9.60 7.41
CA VAL A 146 -1.00 -9.44 7.31
C VAL A 146 -0.22 -10.77 7.34
N ALA A 147 -0.74 -11.81 7.99
CA ALA A 147 -0.11 -13.14 7.98
C ALA A 147 -0.22 -13.80 6.60
N HIS A 148 -1.32 -13.61 5.88
CA HIS A 148 -1.42 -14.06 4.48
C HIS A 148 -0.46 -13.32 3.56
N LEU A 149 -0.26 -12.01 3.79
CA LEU A 149 0.72 -11.23 3.03
C LEU A 149 2.15 -11.73 3.28
N ASP A 150 2.50 -11.95 4.54
CA ASP A 150 3.83 -12.44 4.92
C ASP A 150 4.04 -13.87 4.42
N ALA A 151 3.03 -14.75 4.45
CA ALA A 151 3.10 -16.08 3.82
C ALA A 151 3.44 -16.00 2.33
N VAL A 152 2.84 -15.08 1.57
CA VAL A 152 3.18 -14.86 0.15
C VAL A 152 4.63 -14.37 0.01
N ARG A 153 5.08 -13.44 0.84
CA ARG A 153 6.46 -12.92 0.80
C ARG A 153 7.50 -14.03 0.99
N ARG A 154 7.27 -14.94 1.94
CA ARG A 154 8.16 -16.09 2.21
C ARG A 154 8.30 -17.06 1.05
N GLN A 155 7.38 -17.04 0.08
CA GLN A 155 7.48 -17.89 -1.12
C GLN A 155 8.26 -17.24 -2.26
N LEU A 156 8.68 -15.98 -2.12
CA LEU A 156 9.20 -15.18 -3.23
C LEU A 156 10.56 -14.56 -2.92
N ILE A 157 10.72 -13.93 -1.75
CA ILE A 157 11.95 -13.21 -1.41
C ILE A 157 13.10 -14.21 -1.31
N GLY A 158 14.27 -13.85 -1.84
CA GLY A 158 15.46 -14.68 -1.85
C GLY A 158 15.58 -15.63 -3.04
N TYR A 159 14.48 -15.95 -3.71
CA TYR A 159 14.46 -16.92 -4.79
C TYR A 159 14.69 -16.29 -6.16
N LEU A 160 15.31 -17.07 -7.06
CA LEU A 160 15.29 -16.81 -8.50
C LEU A 160 13.85 -16.85 -9.03
N LEU A 161 13.59 -16.17 -10.16
CA LEU A 161 12.23 -16.06 -10.71
C LEU A 161 11.58 -17.41 -11.00
N ASP A 162 12.32 -18.39 -11.52
CA ASP A 162 11.76 -19.71 -11.83
C ASP A 162 11.38 -20.50 -10.56
N GLU A 163 12.21 -20.42 -9.53
CA GLU A 163 11.96 -20.98 -8.19
C GLU A 163 10.77 -20.30 -7.52
N ALA A 164 10.75 -18.97 -7.51
CA ALA A 164 9.65 -18.17 -7.00
C ALA A 164 8.32 -18.55 -7.68
N CYS A 165 8.33 -18.78 -9.01
CA CYS A 165 7.18 -19.30 -9.75
C CYS A 165 6.73 -20.67 -9.24
N LYS A 166 7.65 -21.62 -9.02
CA LYS A 166 7.34 -22.96 -8.48
C LYS A 166 6.70 -22.85 -7.08
N TYR A 167 7.33 -22.11 -6.17
CA TYR A 167 6.90 -21.98 -4.79
C TYR A 167 5.52 -21.32 -4.69
N ILE A 168 5.29 -20.20 -5.39
CA ILE A 168 4.00 -19.51 -5.30
C ILE A 168 2.87 -20.31 -5.97
N ILE A 169 3.15 -21.08 -7.04
CA ILE A 169 2.16 -22.00 -7.65
C ILE A 169 1.81 -23.12 -6.67
N ASN A 170 2.80 -23.72 -6.01
CA ASN A 170 2.55 -24.75 -5.01
C ASN A 170 1.74 -24.20 -3.84
N PHE A 171 2.07 -23.00 -3.37
CA PHE A 171 1.31 -22.32 -2.33
C PHE A 171 -0.12 -22.01 -2.78
N ALA A 172 -0.33 -21.55 -4.01
CA ALA A 172 -1.66 -21.33 -4.57
C ALA A 172 -2.48 -22.63 -4.65
N LYS A 173 -1.89 -23.73 -5.12
CA LYS A 173 -2.52 -25.06 -5.14
C LYS A 173 -2.86 -25.54 -3.73
N ALA A 174 -2.00 -25.30 -2.74
CA ALA A 174 -2.28 -25.60 -1.34
C ALA A 174 -3.48 -24.79 -0.80
N GLN A 175 -3.61 -23.51 -1.16
CA GLN A 175 -4.78 -22.70 -0.81
C GLN A 175 -6.05 -23.20 -1.50
N GLN A 176 -5.97 -23.65 -2.76
CA GLN A 176 -7.10 -24.29 -3.46
C GLN A 176 -7.51 -25.64 -2.85
N ALA A 177 -6.62 -26.26 -2.06
CA ALA A 177 -6.91 -27.43 -1.23
C ALA A 177 -7.26 -27.07 0.22
N SER A 178 -7.51 -25.79 0.53
CA SER A 178 -7.75 -25.33 1.90
C SER A 178 -8.90 -26.09 2.58
N PRO A 179 -8.73 -26.48 3.87
CA PRO A 179 -9.78 -27.15 4.63
C PRO A 179 -11.08 -26.34 4.72
N LEU A 180 -10.99 -25.00 4.60
CA LEU A 180 -12.14 -24.11 4.63
C LEU A 180 -13.15 -24.37 3.52
N LEU A 181 -12.74 -24.94 2.38
CA LEU A 181 -13.65 -25.24 1.28
C LEU A 181 -14.73 -26.28 1.64
N ARG A 182 -14.54 -27.05 2.73
CA ARG A 182 -15.59 -27.93 3.30
C ARG A 182 -16.82 -27.15 3.78
N LEU A 183 -16.66 -25.87 4.10
CA LEU A 183 -17.74 -24.99 4.53
C LEU A 183 -18.45 -24.27 3.36
N SER A 184 -18.05 -24.53 2.11
CA SER A 184 -18.62 -23.86 0.91
C SER A 184 -20.13 -24.07 0.75
N ALA A 185 -20.66 -25.20 1.22
CA ALA A 185 -22.09 -25.49 1.22
C ALA A 185 -22.91 -24.57 2.14
N HIS A 186 -22.26 -23.86 3.07
CA HIS A 186 -22.88 -22.90 3.99
C HIS A 186 -22.73 -21.43 3.53
N LEU A 187 -22.14 -21.19 2.35
CA LEU A 187 -22.08 -19.85 1.78
C LEU A 187 -23.41 -19.46 1.13
N GLU A 188 -23.74 -18.17 1.19
CA GLU A 188 -24.75 -17.60 0.31
C GLU A 188 -24.33 -17.72 -1.17
N GLU A 189 -25.30 -17.88 -2.07
CA GLU A 189 -25.04 -17.99 -3.52
C GLU A 189 -24.21 -16.83 -4.09
N ALA A 190 -24.40 -15.61 -3.58
CA ALA A 190 -23.61 -14.46 -4.00
C ALA A 190 -22.12 -14.56 -3.61
N HIS A 191 -21.81 -15.07 -2.41
CA HIS A 191 -20.43 -15.31 -1.97
C HIS A 191 -19.86 -16.52 -2.71
N LYS A 192 -20.63 -17.61 -2.83
CA LYS A 192 -20.21 -18.81 -3.56
C LYS A 192 -19.81 -18.48 -5.00
N LYS A 193 -20.61 -17.68 -5.73
CA LYS A 193 -20.25 -17.21 -7.07
C LYS A 193 -18.93 -16.43 -7.08
N LYS A 194 -18.72 -15.53 -6.12
CA LYS A 194 -17.45 -14.78 -6.01
C LYS A 194 -16.26 -15.70 -5.78
N LEU A 195 -16.41 -16.72 -4.93
CA LEU A 195 -15.38 -17.73 -4.68
C LEU A 195 -15.07 -18.53 -5.95
N ASP A 196 -16.10 -18.98 -6.67
CA ASP A 196 -15.94 -19.72 -7.93
C ASP A 196 -15.24 -18.85 -9.00
N ASP A 197 -15.67 -17.59 -9.17
CA ASP A 197 -15.05 -16.64 -10.09
C ASP A 197 -13.56 -16.39 -9.70
N ALA A 198 -13.26 -16.24 -8.40
CA ALA A 198 -11.90 -16.05 -7.92
C ALA A 198 -11.02 -17.30 -8.13
N ASN A 199 -11.59 -18.50 -7.99
CA ASN A 199 -10.87 -19.75 -8.27
C ASN A 199 -10.53 -19.90 -9.76
N ILE A 200 -11.45 -19.52 -10.65
CA ILE A 200 -11.19 -19.47 -12.10
C ILE A 200 -10.07 -18.46 -12.41
N GLY A 201 -10.12 -17.28 -11.80
CA GLY A 201 -9.08 -16.26 -11.92
C GLY A 201 -7.71 -16.77 -11.43
N LEU A 202 -7.68 -17.47 -10.29
CA LEU A 202 -6.47 -18.06 -9.74
C LEU A 202 -5.89 -19.13 -10.66
N ASN A 203 -6.70 -20.07 -11.15
CA ASN A 203 -6.25 -21.10 -12.10
C ASN A 203 -5.67 -20.48 -13.38
N THR A 204 -6.32 -19.44 -13.92
CA THR A 204 -5.84 -18.73 -15.10
C THR A 204 -4.47 -18.08 -14.83
N ALA A 205 -4.31 -17.44 -13.68
CA ALA A 205 -3.03 -16.84 -13.29
C ALA A 205 -1.93 -17.89 -13.07
N VAL A 206 -2.25 -19.03 -12.46
CA VAL A 206 -1.32 -20.16 -12.30
C VAL A 206 -0.84 -20.66 -13.67
N SER A 207 -1.75 -20.91 -14.62
CA SER A 207 -1.39 -21.38 -15.97
C SER A 207 -0.53 -20.37 -16.75
N ASN A 208 -0.67 -19.08 -16.48
CA ASN A 208 0.17 -18.05 -17.10
C ASN A 208 1.58 -17.99 -16.51
N VAL A 209 1.77 -18.42 -15.25
CA VAL A 209 3.06 -18.41 -14.55
C VAL A 209 3.81 -19.73 -14.72
N GLU A 210 3.08 -20.85 -14.83
CA GLU A 210 3.65 -22.21 -14.91
C GLU A 210 4.75 -22.40 -15.96
N PRO A 211 4.68 -21.80 -17.18
CA PRO A 211 5.78 -21.89 -18.15
C PRO A 211 7.12 -21.34 -17.62
N PHE A 212 7.10 -20.36 -16.72
CA PHE A 212 8.30 -19.73 -16.17
C PHE A 212 8.94 -20.52 -15.02
N CYS A 213 8.36 -21.67 -14.62
CA CYS A 213 9.02 -22.61 -13.72
C CYS A 213 10.24 -23.29 -14.37
N ASP A 214 10.46 -23.14 -15.68
CA ASP A 214 11.71 -23.49 -16.34
C ASP A 214 12.43 -22.18 -16.71
N GLU A 215 13.64 -21.99 -16.17
CA GLU A 215 14.40 -20.75 -16.39
C GLU A 215 14.66 -20.49 -17.88
N LYS A 216 14.67 -21.52 -18.74
CA LYS A 216 14.85 -21.36 -20.20
C LYS A 216 13.71 -20.61 -20.87
N ASN A 217 12.54 -20.55 -20.24
CA ASN A 217 11.39 -19.81 -20.73
C ASN A 217 11.37 -18.34 -20.27
N ILE A 218 12.33 -17.93 -19.42
CA ILE A 218 12.45 -16.55 -18.93
C ILE A 218 13.24 -15.73 -19.94
N ILE A 219 12.53 -15.21 -20.95
CA ILE A 219 13.14 -14.35 -21.99
C ILE A 219 13.36 -12.92 -21.46
N ASP A 220 12.48 -12.47 -20.58
CA ASP A 220 12.49 -11.12 -19.98
C ASP A 220 11.95 -11.20 -18.55
N SER A 221 12.75 -10.79 -17.57
CA SER A 221 12.40 -10.79 -16.14
C SER A 221 11.14 -9.98 -15.86
N PHE A 222 10.95 -8.86 -16.56
CA PHE A 222 9.83 -7.97 -16.32
C PHE A 222 8.49 -8.65 -16.66
N SER A 223 8.43 -9.36 -17.79
CA SER A 223 7.25 -10.13 -18.17
C SER A 223 6.83 -11.16 -17.09
N VAL A 224 7.80 -11.85 -16.48
CA VAL A 224 7.56 -12.83 -15.40
C VAL A 224 7.07 -12.13 -14.14
N ILE A 225 7.71 -11.03 -13.75
CA ILE A 225 7.31 -10.20 -12.59
C ILE A 225 5.85 -9.76 -12.71
N VAL A 226 5.43 -9.29 -13.89
CA VAL A 226 4.03 -8.87 -14.13
C VAL A 226 3.06 -10.05 -13.94
N GLN A 227 3.41 -11.26 -14.37
CA GLN A 227 2.56 -12.44 -14.20
C GLN A 227 2.53 -12.91 -12.74
N LEU A 228 3.66 -12.87 -12.03
CA LEU A 228 3.71 -13.13 -10.59
C LEU A 228 2.82 -12.15 -9.80
N GLN A 229 2.85 -10.85 -10.12
CA GLN A 229 1.99 -9.85 -9.48
C GLN A 229 0.49 -10.13 -9.68
N LYS A 230 0.11 -10.57 -10.89
CA LYS A 230 -1.26 -11.02 -11.20
C LYS A 230 -1.64 -12.26 -10.40
N LEU A 231 -0.75 -13.24 -10.29
CA LEU A 231 -0.95 -14.45 -9.49
C LEU A 231 -1.12 -14.12 -8.00
N ILE A 232 -0.27 -13.27 -7.43
CA ILE A 232 -0.39 -12.80 -6.04
C ILE A 232 -1.76 -12.15 -5.79
N SER A 233 -2.21 -11.30 -6.71
CA SER A 233 -3.50 -10.62 -6.61
C SER A 233 -4.67 -11.60 -6.68
N ALA A 234 -4.61 -12.58 -7.58
CA ALA A 234 -5.63 -13.61 -7.74
C ALA A 234 -5.68 -14.55 -6.52
N LEU A 235 -4.51 -14.96 -6.03
CA LEU A 235 -4.35 -15.82 -4.86
C LEU A 235 -4.94 -15.18 -3.61
N LEU A 236 -4.55 -13.94 -3.31
CA LEU A 236 -5.05 -13.22 -2.15
C LEU A 236 -6.57 -12.97 -2.25
N THR A 237 -7.10 -12.75 -3.47
CA THR A 237 -8.55 -12.61 -3.70
C THR A 237 -9.28 -13.92 -3.40
N PHE A 238 -8.75 -15.05 -3.89
CA PHE A 238 -9.30 -16.37 -3.60
C PHE A 238 -9.28 -16.68 -2.10
N VAL A 239 -8.15 -16.46 -1.42
CA VAL A 239 -8.02 -16.66 0.04
C VAL A 239 -9.06 -15.82 0.80
N ASN A 240 -9.25 -14.55 0.44
CA ASN A 240 -10.23 -13.69 1.10
C ASN A 240 -11.68 -14.18 0.94
N TYR A 241 -11.97 -14.96 -0.11
CA TYR A 241 -13.28 -15.53 -0.39
C TYR A 241 -13.45 -16.96 0.14
N LEU A 242 -12.41 -17.58 0.69
CA LEU A 242 -12.57 -18.85 1.38
C LEU A 242 -13.64 -18.71 2.49
N PRO A 243 -14.48 -19.74 2.71
CA PRO A 243 -15.44 -19.72 3.80
C PRO A 243 -14.75 -19.43 5.14
N MET A 244 -15.35 -18.60 5.99
CA MET A 244 -14.85 -18.23 7.31
C MET A 244 -13.51 -17.43 7.33
N ALA A 245 -12.73 -17.41 6.25
CA ALA A 245 -11.54 -16.54 6.14
C ALA A 245 -11.89 -15.07 6.38
N THR A 246 -13.09 -14.67 5.98
CA THR A 246 -13.71 -13.39 6.33
C THR A 246 -15.17 -13.60 6.75
N VAL A 247 -15.57 -13.05 7.90
CA VAL A 247 -16.94 -13.16 8.42
C VAL A 247 -17.62 -11.80 8.55
N ALA A 248 -18.91 -11.75 8.26
CA ALA A 248 -19.74 -10.59 8.56
C ALA A 248 -20.11 -10.62 10.05
N GLY A 249 -19.88 -9.51 10.77
CA GLY A 249 -20.30 -9.37 12.17
C GLY A 249 -19.22 -9.62 13.24
N GLY A 250 -18.00 -10.03 12.87
CA GLY A 250 -16.87 -10.06 13.81
C GLY A 250 -16.29 -8.66 14.08
N ASN A 251 -15.30 -8.57 14.97
CA ASN A 251 -14.66 -7.31 15.35
C ASN A 251 -13.76 -6.76 14.22
N PRO A 252 -14.13 -5.66 13.54
CA PRO A 252 -13.31 -5.10 12.47
C PRO A 252 -12.14 -4.24 13.00
N GLY A 253 -12.08 -4.00 14.32
CA GLY A 253 -11.10 -3.13 14.98
C GLY A 253 -9.66 -3.67 14.99
N GLY A 254 -9.48 -4.94 14.62
CA GLY A 254 -8.20 -5.63 14.62
C GLY A 254 -7.71 -5.99 16.02
N ASN A 255 -6.97 -7.08 16.13
CA ASN A 255 -6.54 -7.63 17.43
C ASN A 255 -5.11 -7.21 17.83
N GLY A 256 -4.68 -6.03 17.39
CA GLY A 256 -3.29 -5.58 17.53
C GLY A 256 -2.33 -6.27 16.57
N GLU A 257 -2.84 -6.76 15.44
CA GLU A 257 -2.11 -7.55 14.43
C GLU A 257 -0.84 -6.85 13.92
N GLY A 258 -0.88 -5.53 13.70
CA GLY A 258 0.30 -4.78 13.25
C GLY A 258 1.46 -4.82 14.25
N SER A 259 1.16 -4.68 15.55
CA SER A 259 2.17 -4.80 16.61
C SER A 259 2.68 -6.23 16.79
N ALA A 260 1.80 -7.22 16.54
CA ALA A 260 2.17 -8.63 16.57
C ALA A 260 3.13 -8.97 15.44
N ARG A 261 2.78 -8.57 14.21
CA ARG A 261 3.62 -8.72 13.00
C ARG A 261 5.00 -8.11 13.19
N GLU A 262 5.09 -6.90 13.74
CA GLU A 262 6.39 -6.23 13.96
C GLU A 262 7.34 -7.09 14.81
N LEU A 263 6.88 -7.59 15.96
CA LEU A 263 7.72 -8.44 16.81
C LEU A 263 8.05 -9.77 16.14
N LEU A 264 7.07 -10.39 15.46
CA LEU A 264 7.26 -11.67 14.79
C LEU A 264 8.29 -11.53 13.66
N ASN A 265 8.16 -10.51 12.79
CA ASN A 265 9.13 -10.26 11.73
C ASN A 265 10.52 -9.98 12.28
N LEU A 266 10.66 -9.21 13.36
CA LEU A 266 11.96 -9.01 14.02
C LEU A 266 12.55 -10.34 14.52
N TYR A 267 11.72 -11.23 15.06
CA TYR A 267 12.16 -12.56 15.52
C TYR A 267 12.52 -13.49 14.36
N GLU A 268 11.72 -13.53 13.28
CA GLU A 268 12.05 -14.27 12.06
C GLU A 268 13.41 -13.80 11.53
N SER A 269 13.65 -12.49 11.55
CA SER A 269 14.88 -11.87 11.04
C SER A 269 16.09 -12.22 11.86
N ALA A 270 15.95 -12.15 13.17
CA ALA A 270 17.03 -12.52 14.07
C ALA A 270 17.33 -14.03 13.99
N SER A 271 16.30 -14.87 13.87
CA SER A 271 16.47 -16.32 13.78
C SER A 271 17.10 -16.74 12.46
N SER A 272 16.60 -16.19 11.34
CA SER A 272 17.17 -16.40 10.00
C SER A 272 18.62 -15.93 9.93
N ALA A 273 18.92 -14.73 10.42
CA ALA A 273 20.29 -14.21 10.48
C ALA A 273 21.23 -15.13 11.28
N ASN A 274 20.74 -15.67 12.40
CA ASN A 274 21.52 -16.59 13.23
C ASN A 274 21.78 -17.92 12.53
N GLU A 275 20.77 -18.50 11.85
CA GLU A 275 20.95 -19.71 11.04
C GLU A 275 21.95 -19.49 9.90
N PHE A 276 21.90 -18.32 9.24
CA PHE A 276 22.87 -17.97 8.21
C PHE A 276 24.29 -17.82 8.75
N ILE A 277 24.45 -17.23 9.94
CA ILE A 277 25.77 -17.16 10.61
C ILE A 277 26.27 -18.58 10.91
N GLU A 278 25.45 -19.43 11.52
CA GLU A 278 25.83 -20.80 11.88
C GLU A 278 26.20 -21.63 10.65
N GLY A 279 25.43 -21.53 9.56
CA GLY A 279 25.75 -22.17 8.29
C GLY A 279 27.05 -21.64 7.65
N ALA A 280 27.23 -20.32 7.61
CA ALA A 280 28.44 -19.71 7.07
C ALA A 280 29.69 -20.03 7.90
N GLU A 281 29.57 -20.15 9.23
CA GLU A 281 30.65 -20.59 10.11
C GLU A 281 31.05 -22.06 9.83
N GLU A 282 30.07 -22.93 9.58
CA GLU A 282 30.32 -24.32 9.22
C GLU A 282 31.00 -24.44 7.84
N GLU A 283 30.52 -23.70 6.85
CA GLU A 283 31.10 -23.68 5.49
C GLU A 283 32.51 -23.08 5.49
N LYS A 284 32.73 -21.98 6.23
CA LYS A 284 34.05 -21.41 6.44
C LYS A 284 35.02 -22.44 7.03
N LYS A 285 34.60 -23.16 8.07
CA LYS A 285 35.42 -24.21 8.69
C LYS A 285 35.74 -25.35 7.71
N ASN A 286 34.79 -25.71 6.84
CA ASN A 286 35.02 -26.69 5.79
C ASN A 286 36.04 -26.17 4.76
N ALA A 287 35.93 -24.91 4.33
CA ALA A 287 36.90 -24.27 3.43
C ALA A 287 38.30 -24.16 4.06
N GLU A 288 38.40 -23.80 5.35
CA GLU A 288 39.67 -23.81 6.11
C GLU A 288 40.32 -25.20 6.11
N SER A 289 39.54 -26.27 6.19
CA SER A 289 40.07 -27.63 6.10
C SER A 289 40.58 -28.00 4.70
N MET A 290 40.06 -27.36 3.65
CA MET A 290 40.51 -27.56 2.26
C MET A 290 41.82 -26.81 1.95
N MET A 291 42.12 -25.72 2.66
CA MET A 291 43.38 -24.98 2.54
C MET A 291 44.62 -25.83 2.86
N GLU A 292 44.48 -26.98 3.53
CA GLU A 292 45.59 -27.90 3.80
C GLU A 292 46.17 -28.53 2.51
N THR A 293 45.51 -28.36 1.36
CA THR A 293 46.00 -28.79 0.04
C THR A 293 46.44 -27.60 -0.82
N GLU A 294 47.69 -27.59 -1.29
CA GLU A 294 48.27 -26.48 -2.09
C GLU A 294 47.42 -26.14 -3.33
N ASP A 295 46.79 -27.13 -3.97
CA ASP A 295 46.01 -26.95 -5.20
C ASP A 295 44.67 -26.21 -5.00
N ASN A 296 44.16 -26.10 -3.76
CA ASN A 296 42.86 -25.48 -3.47
C ASN A 296 42.95 -24.18 -2.65
N ALA A 297 44.15 -23.73 -2.30
CA ALA A 297 44.34 -22.64 -1.34
C ALA A 297 43.68 -21.32 -1.77
N GLU A 298 43.77 -20.95 -3.06
CA GLU A 298 43.21 -19.70 -3.59
C GLU A 298 41.67 -19.70 -3.59
N LEU A 299 41.05 -20.79 -4.05
CA LEU A 299 39.59 -20.95 -4.04
C LEU A 299 39.03 -21.01 -2.61
N ALA A 300 39.75 -21.69 -1.70
CA ALA A 300 39.37 -21.75 -0.30
C ALA A 300 39.49 -20.37 0.38
N GLU A 301 40.52 -19.57 0.06
CA GLU A 301 40.68 -18.22 0.60
C GLU A 301 39.56 -17.28 0.13
N GLU A 302 39.19 -17.30 -1.15
CA GLU A 302 38.06 -16.51 -1.67
C GLU A 302 36.74 -16.88 -1.00
N SER A 303 36.48 -18.19 -0.88
CA SER A 303 35.32 -18.72 -0.16
C SER A 303 35.31 -18.27 1.32
N ILE A 304 36.42 -18.40 2.05
CA ILE A 304 36.52 -17.95 3.44
C ILE A 304 36.18 -16.47 3.58
N GLN A 305 36.74 -15.62 2.72
CA GLN A 305 36.46 -14.18 2.74
C GLN A 305 34.99 -13.85 2.46
N GLU A 306 34.33 -14.60 1.58
CA GLU A 306 32.91 -14.45 1.31
C GLU A 306 32.06 -14.80 2.55
N HIS A 307 32.32 -15.95 3.18
CA HIS A 307 31.61 -16.36 4.40
C HIS A 307 31.85 -15.38 5.57
N GLU A 308 33.07 -14.84 5.73
CA GLU A 308 33.36 -13.81 6.75
C GLU A 308 32.54 -12.53 6.54
N ARG A 309 32.40 -12.07 5.29
CA ARG A 309 31.55 -10.90 4.98
C ARG A 309 30.09 -11.18 5.30
N THR A 310 29.60 -12.39 4.99
CA THR A 310 28.24 -12.83 5.33
C THR A 310 28.02 -12.80 6.85
N ILE A 311 28.93 -13.38 7.64
CA ILE A 311 28.85 -13.37 9.10
C ILE A 311 28.79 -11.93 9.63
N GLN A 312 29.73 -11.06 9.23
CA GLN A 312 29.78 -9.66 9.67
C GLN A 312 28.50 -8.89 9.32
N TYR A 313 27.92 -9.14 8.15
CA TYR A 313 26.67 -8.53 7.73
C TYR A 313 25.51 -8.93 8.67
N TYR A 314 25.34 -10.22 8.92
CA TYR A 314 24.25 -10.70 9.77
C TYR A 314 24.44 -10.35 11.26
N GLU A 315 25.68 -10.31 11.75
CA GLU A 315 25.99 -9.79 13.07
C GLU A 315 25.56 -8.32 13.22
N LYS A 316 25.76 -7.51 12.18
CA LYS A 316 25.28 -6.13 12.14
C LYS A 316 23.76 -6.06 12.16
N VAL A 317 23.06 -6.88 11.36
CA VAL A 317 21.59 -6.97 11.36
C VAL A 317 21.07 -7.31 12.77
N LEU A 318 21.68 -8.30 13.43
CA LEU A 318 21.34 -8.67 14.81
C LEU A 318 21.59 -7.52 15.81
N ALA A 319 22.69 -6.78 15.64
CA ALA A 319 23.00 -5.62 16.46
C ALA A 319 21.98 -4.49 16.28
N ASP A 320 21.56 -4.21 15.04
CA ASP A 320 20.56 -3.20 14.70
C ASP A 320 19.18 -3.59 15.28
N ILE A 321 18.74 -4.84 15.08
CA ILE A 321 17.49 -5.36 15.68
C ILE A 321 17.50 -5.19 17.21
N LYS A 322 18.62 -5.52 17.85
CA LYS A 322 18.77 -5.41 19.31
C LYS A 322 18.75 -3.95 19.81
N LYS A 323 19.33 -3.03 19.03
CA LYS A 323 19.33 -1.59 19.33
C LYS A 323 17.93 -1.02 19.25
N ASP A 324 17.20 -1.38 18.21
CA ASP A 324 15.87 -0.83 17.92
C ASP A 324 14.78 -1.48 18.78
N ASN A 325 14.96 -2.74 19.17
CA ASN A 325 13.97 -3.45 19.97
C ASN A 325 14.58 -4.41 21.01
N LYS A 326 14.74 -3.91 22.25
CA LYS A 326 15.16 -4.72 23.41
C LYS A 326 14.23 -5.91 23.73
N ALA A 327 13.06 -6.01 23.10
CA ALA A 327 12.14 -7.11 23.31
C ALA A 327 12.61 -8.42 22.66
N VAL A 328 13.43 -8.37 21.60
CA VAL A 328 13.99 -9.55 20.91
C VAL A 328 15.38 -9.83 21.46
N ASP A 329 15.43 -10.39 22.67
CA ASP A 329 16.66 -10.88 23.27
C ASP A 329 16.68 -12.40 23.16
N LEU A 330 17.39 -12.93 22.14
CA LEU A 330 17.52 -14.37 21.90
C LEU A 330 18.13 -15.13 23.08
N LYS A 331 18.79 -14.43 24.03
CA LYS A 331 19.33 -15.03 25.27
C LYS A 331 18.25 -15.24 26.34
N LYS A 332 17.14 -14.49 26.32
CA LYS A 332 16.01 -14.60 27.26
C LYS A 332 14.91 -15.52 26.73
N LYS A 333 15.29 -16.73 26.30
CA LYS A 333 14.42 -17.66 25.58
C LYS A 333 13.03 -17.84 26.21
N PRO A 334 12.83 -18.04 27.54
CA PRO A 334 11.49 -18.27 28.09
C PRO A 334 10.54 -17.07 27.97
N GLN A 335 11.01 -15.85 28.30
CA GLN A 335 10.17 -14.64 28.22
C GLN A 335 9.86 -14.26 26.78
N LEU A 336 10.84 -14.39 25.89
CA LEU A 336 10.66 -14.17 24.46
C LEU A 336 9.66 -15.18 23.88
N LYS A 337 9.76 -16.46 24.25
CA LYS A 337 8.82 -17.51 23.81
C LYS A 337 7.38 -17.20 24.18
N THR A 338 7.12 -16.83 25.43
CA THR A 338 5.76 -16.40 25.83
C THR A 338 5.30 -15.18 25.04
N LYS A 339 6.18 -14.20 24.78
CA LYS A 339 5.83 -13.04 23.94
C LYS A 339 5.49 -13.44 22.50
N VAL A 340 6.29 -14.30 21.87
CA VAL A 340 6.06 -14.82 20.51
C VAL A 340 4.72 -15.57 20.45
N GLN A 341 4.48 -16.50 21.39
CA GLN A 341 3.20 -17.21 21.53
C GLN A 341 2.01 -16.23 21.64
N ASN A 342 2.14 -15.20 22.49
CA ASN A 342 1.11 -14.18 22.64
C ASN A 342 0.87 -13.40 21.34
N GLN A 343 1.91 -13.08 20.56
CA GLN A 343 1.73 -12.38 19.28
C GLN A 343 1.12 -13.29 18.21
N LEU A 344 1.55 -14.55 18.10
CA LEU A 344 0.92 -15.51 17.19
C LEU A 344 -0.58 -15.65 17.48
N ARG A 345 -0.98 -15.75 18.76
CA ARG A 345 -2.42 -15.79 19.13
C ARG A 345 -3.20 -14.56 18.68
N LYS A 346 -2.61 -13.37 18.65
CA LYS A 346 -3.29 -12.16 18.16
C LYS A 346 -3.59 -12.22 16.66
N LEU A 347 -2.85 -13.04 15.91
CA LEU A 347 -3.08 -13.24 14.48
C LEU A 347 -4.27 -14.18 14.20
N PHE A 348 -4.86 -14.80 15.22
CA PHE A 348 -6.12 -15.53 15.11
C PHE A 348 -7.25 -14.75 15.79
N ALA A 349 -8.33 -14.53 15.05
CA ALA A 349 -9.56 -13.92 15.56
C ALA A 349 -10.49 -15.02 16.09
N ALA A 350 -10.35 -15.33 17.38
CA ALA A 350 -11.03 -16.43 18.06
C ALA A 350 -12.57 -16.36 18.00
N GLU A 351 -13.14 -15.17 17.82
CA GLU A 351 -14.57 -14.96 17.65
C GLU A 351 -15.10 -15.46 16.29
N THR A 352 -14.27 -15.47 15.25
CA THR A 352 -14.72 -15.66 13.87
C THR A 352 -15.35 -17.04 13.58
N PRO A 353 -14.88 -18.17 14.13
CA PRO A 353 -15.56 -19.45 13.94
C PRO A 353 -16.96 -19.46 14.57
N GLY A 354 -17.12 -18.81 15.74
CA GLY A 354 -18.41 -18.65 16.42
C GLY A 354 -19.38 -17.79 15.61
N VAL A 355 -18.91 -16.63 15.13
CA VAL A 355 -19.69 -15.72 14.27
C VAL A 355 -20.11 -16.42 12.97
N PHE A 356 -19.22 -17.21 12.36
CA PHE A 356 -19.57 -17.99 11.16
C PHE A 356 -20.64 -19.04 11.46
N ALA A 357 -20.48 -19.83 12.53
CA ALA A 357 -21.47 -20.83 12.93
C ALA A 357 -22.85 -20.19 13.20
N GLN A 358 -22.88 -19.07 13.91
CA GLN A 358 -24.09 -18.30 14.19
C GLN A 358 -24.77 -17.80 12.91
N SER A 359 -24.02 -17.16 12.02
CA SER A 359 -24.59 -16.47 10.85
C SER A 359 -24.86 -17.36 9.64
N ARG A 360 -24.12 -18.47 9.47
CA ARG A 360 -24.15 -19.29 8.24
C ARG A 360 -24.68 -20.69 8.46
N VAL A 361 -24.30 -21.30 9.58
CA VAL A 361 -24.74 -22.65 9.90
C VAL A 361 -26.10 -22.62 10.58
N ASN A 362 -26.35 -21.61 11.43
CA ASN A 362 -27.57 -21.44 12.20
C ASN A 362 -27.95 -22.72 12.98
N SER A 363 -26.93 -23.42 13.47
CA SER A 363 -27.07 -24.65 14.25
C SER A 363 -26.34 -24.49 15.57
N GLN A 364 -27.06 -24.73 16.66
CA GLN A 364 -26.50 -24.76 18.01
C GLN A 364 -25.87 -26.13 18.33
N ASN A 365 -25.60 -26.98 17.32
CA ASN A 365 -24.96 -28.27 17.51
C ASN A 365 -23.48 -28.07 17.89
N PRO A 366 -23.08 -28.40 19.13
CA PRO A 366 -21.72 -28.14 19.61
C PRO A 366 -20.64 -28.87 18.80
N VAL A 367 -20.95 -30.06 18.28
CA VAL A 367 -20.01 -30.84 17.45
C VAL A 367 -19.73 -30.11 16.15
N LEU A 368 -20.77 -29.57 15.50
CA LEU A 368 -20.63 -28.82 14.26
C LEU A 368 -19.87 -27.50 14.49
N ILE A 369 -20.06 -26.83 15.62
CA ILE A 369 -19.27 -25.64 15.99
C ILE A 369 -17.80 -26.02 16.18
N CYS A 370 -17.51 -27.14 16.84
CA CYS A 370 -16.15 -27.68 16.96
C CYS A 370 -15.53 -28.02 15.59
N GLU A 371 -16.33 -28.55 14.67
CA GLU A 371 -15.90 -28.82 13.29
C GLU A 371 -15.51 -27.54 12.53
N VAL A 372 -16.32 -26.47 12.63
CA VAL A 372 -15.98 -25.15 12.05
C VAL A 372 -14.68 -24.61 12.66
N TRP A 373 -14.53 -24.70 13.99
CA TRP A 373 -13.32 -24.32 14.70
C TRP A 373 -12.08 -25.06 14.24
N ALA A 374 -12.15 -26.38 14.11
CA ALA A 374 -11.03 -27.21 13.68
C ALA A 374 -10.55 -26.81 12.28
N LEU A 375 -11.46 -26.58 11.33
CA LEU A 375 -11.09 -26.14 9.97
C LEU A 375 -10.44 -24.75 9.96
N GLY A 376 -10.97 -23.82 10.78
CA GLY A 376 -10.41 -22.49 10.92
C GLY A 376 -9.03 -22.46 11.53
N LEU A 377 -8.84 -23.23 12.61
CA LEU A 377 -7.56 -23.36 13.26
C LEU A 377 -6.54 -24.08 12.37
N GLN A 378 -6.94 -25.11 11.63
CA GLN A 378 -6.07 -25.78 10.67
C GLN A 378 -5.55 -24.82 9.60
N HIS A 379 -6.43 -24.05 8.96
CA HIS A 379 -6.05 -23.06 7.96
C HIS A 379 -5.13 -21.96 8.53
N PHE A 380 -5.42 -21.51 9.75
CA PHE A 380 -4.57 -20.57 10.47
C PHE A 380 -3.17 -21.13 10.71
N LEU A 381 -3.04 -22.35 11.26
CA LEU A 381 -1.76 -22.98 11.54
C LEU A 381 -0.96 -23.21 10.25
N ASP A 382 -1.61 -23.66 9.18
CA ASP A 382 -0.95 -23.82 7.87
C ASP A 382 -0.45 -22.48 7.33
N THR A 383 -1.20 -21.39 7.50
CA THR A 383 -0.75 -20.04 7.11
C THR A 383 0.42 -19.55 7.96
N ILE A 384 0.36 -19.72 9.28
CA ILE A 384 1.40 -19.25 10.21
C ILE A 384 2.71 -20.00 10.02
N ARG A 385 2.68 -21.31 9.72
CA ARG A 385 3.91 -22.06 9.40
C ARG A 385 4.64 -21.50 8.21
N VAL A 386 3.91 -21.03 7.20
CA VAL A 386 4.50 -20.43 6.01
C VAL A 386 4.95 -18.99 6.28
N ALA A 387 4.16 -18.21 7.02
CA ALA A 387 4.48 -16.80 7.28
C ALA A 387 5.62 -16.59 8.29
N TYR A 388 5.63 -17.39 9.36
CA TYR A 388 6.50 -17.24 10.53
C TYR A 388 7.06 -18.60 10.99
N PRO A 389 7.81 -19.31 10.14
CA PRO A 389 8.31 -20.66 10.44
C PRO A 389 9.15 -20.71 11.72
N TYR A 390 10.06 -19.75 11.95
CA TYR A 390 10.89 -19.75 13.16
C TYR A 390 10.06 -19.48 14.40
N SER A 391 9.14 -18.51 14.36
CA SER A 391 8.23 -18.20 15.47
C SER A 391 7.35 -19.40 15.81
N TYR A 392 6.87 -20.13 14.80
CA TYR A 392 6.02 -21.30 14.97
C TYR A 392 6.78 -22.47 15.61
N GLU A 393 8.01 -22.73 15.18
CA GLU A 393 8.85 -23.76 15.79
C GLU A 393 9.28 -23.37 17.21
N PHE A 394 9.73 -22.14 17.40
CA PHE A 394 10.15 -21.61 18.70
C PHE A 394 9.00 -21.56 19.72
N SER A 395 7.77 -21.33 19.25
CA SER A 395 6.58 -21.38 20.09
C SER A 395 6.18 -22.80 20.47
N GLU A 396 6.80 -23.83 19.88
CA GLU A 396 6.50 -25.26 20.02
C GLU A 396 5.06 -25.62 19.60
N TRP A 397 4.46 -24.88 18.67
CA TRP A 397 3.09 -25.15 18.22
C TRP A 397 2.96 -26.45 17.40
N ASN A 398 4.10 -27.06 17.02
CA ASN A 398 4.20 -28.43 16.51
C ASN A 398 4.18 -29.51 17.61
N GLN A 399 4.22 -29.14 18.89
CA GLN A 399 4.15 -30.08 20.01
C GLN A 399 2.73 -30.20 20.56
N GLU A 400 2.27 -31.44 20.75
CA GLU A 400 0.94 -31.78 21.27
C GLU A 400 0.59 -31.02 22.55
N LYS A 401 1.50 -31.04 23.54
CA LYS A 401 1.28 -30.38 24.83
C LYS A 401 1.07 -28.87 24.69
N GLN A 402 1.84 -28.22 23.82
CA GLN A 402 1.76 -26.77 23.67
C GLN A 402 0.54 -26.39 22.82
N LEU A 403 0.27 -27.07 21.70
CA LEU A 403 -0.92 -26.81 20.90
C LEU A 403 -2.21 -27.01 21.71
N THR A 404 -2.21 -28.00 22.62
CA THR A 404 -3.29 -28.22 23.59
C THR A 404 -3.58 -26.95 24.40
N GLU A 405 -2.54 -26.37 24.99
CA GLU A 405 -2.65 -25.18 25.83
C GLU A 405 -3.09 -23.96 25.03
N GLU A 406 -2.54 -23.78 23.83
CA GLU A 406 -2.90 -22.66 22.95
C GLU A 406 -4.38 -22.72 22.54
N LEU A 407 -4.89 -23.89 22.18
CA LEU A 407 -6.31 -24.08 21.86
C LEU A 407 -7.20 -23.71 23.04
N ARG A 408 -6.84 -24.10 24.28
CA ARG A 408 -7.59 -23.69 25.48
C ARG A 408 -7.63 -22.17 25.64
N LEU A 409 -6.49 -21.50 25.48
CA LEU A 409 -6.41 -20.03 25.56
C LEU A 409 -7.25 -19.34 24.47
N LEU A 410 -7.28 -19.88 23.26
CA LEU A 410 -8.11 -19.37 22.17
C LEU A 410 -9.62 -19.56 22.45
N LEU A 411 -10.02 -20.69 23.03
CA LEU A 411 -11.43 -20.93 23.41
C LEU A 411 -11.88 -20.00 24.56
N ILE A 412 -11.01 -19.75 25.55
CA ILE A 412 -11.28 -18.74 26.59
C ILE A 412 -11.53 -17.38 25.96
N ARG A 413 -10.66 -16.96 25.02
CA ARG A 413 -10.81 -15.67 24.33
C ARG A 413 -12.10 -15.58 23.52
N GLN A 414 -12.54 -16.65 22.87
CA GLN A 414 -13.85 -16.65 22.21
C GLN A 414 -15.00 -16.54 23.22
N ASN A 415 -14.90 -17.21 24.36
CA ASN A 415 -15.91 -17.12 25.39
C ASN A 415 -16.06 -15.68 25.93
N ASP A 416 -15.00 -14.89 25.89
CA ASP A 416 -15.00 -13.47 26.27
C ASP A 416 -15.46 -12.52 25.15
N ALA A 417 -15.58 -12.99 23.90
CA ALA A 417 -16.00 -12.17 22.77
C ALA A 417 -17.49 -11.80 22.87
N GLU A 418 -17.81 -10.51 22.68
CA GLU A 418 -19.19 -10.00 22.74
C GLU A 418 -19.97 -10.30 21.44
N GLU A 419 -19.25 -10.51 20.33
CA GLU A 419 -19.80 -10.73 19.00
C GLU A 419 -20.40 -12.13 18.82
N VAL A 420 -20.09 -13.07 19.71
CA VAL A 420 -20.58 -14.45 19.67
C VAL A 420 -21.73 -14.61 20.66
N GLU A 421 -22.90 -15.01 20.19
CA GLU A 421 -24.02 -15.34 21.07
C GLU A 421 -23.69 -16.52 22.00
N GLN A 422 -24.23 -16.51 23.24
CA GLN A 422 -23.93 -17.53 24.26
C GLN A 422 -24.10 -18.98 23.78
N ASN A 423 -25.12 -19.27 22.96
CA ASN A 423 -25.37 -20.63 22.47
C ASN A 423 -24.37 -21.09 21.39
N PHE A 424 -23.49 -20.20 20.92
CA PHE A 424 -22.41 -20.49 19.98
C PHE A 424 -21.02 -20.39 20.65
N LYS A 425 -20.96 -20.06 21.95
CA LYS A 425 -19.73 -20.10 22.72
C LYS A 425 -19.39 -21.53 23.10
N LEU A 426 -18.14 -21.91 22.89
CA LEU A 426 -17.60 -23.16 23.41
C LEU A 426 -17.01 -22.83 24.78
N SER A 427 -17.60 -23.31 25.86
CA SER A 427 -17.10 -22.97 27.20
C SER A 427 -15.68 -23.50 27.35
N GLY A 428 -14.74 -22.62 27.74
CA GLY A 428 -13.32 -22.97 27.91
C GLY A 428 -13.07 -24.01 29.01
N SER A 429 -14.06 -24.27 29.88
CA SER A 429 -14.05 -25.33 30.89
C SER A 429 -14.56 -26.69 30.38
N ASN A 430 -15.05 -26.76 29.14
CA ASN A 430 -15.57 -28.00 28.58
C ASN A 430 -14.42 -28.77 27.92
N ASP A 431 -13.78 -29.64 28.70
CA ASP A 431 -12.74 -30.56 28.22
C ASP A 431 -13.18 -31.31 26.94
N GLU A 432 -14.48 -31.53 26.76
CA GLU A 432 -15.03 -32.20 25.58
C GLU A 432 -14.81 -31.39 24.28
N ALA A 433 -15.16 -30.11 24.24
CA ALA A 433 -15.06 -29.30 23.01
C ALA A 433 -13.61 -29.18 22.54
N TYR A 434 -12.70 -28.93 23.49
CA TYR A 434 -11.26 -28.93 23.26
C TYR A 434 -10.79 -30.27 22.66
N GLN A 435 -11.16 -31.41 23.27
CA GLN A 435 -10.73 -32.72 22.78
C GLN A 435 -11.31 -33.04 21.39
N ILE A 436 -12.55 -32.64 21.11
CA ILE A 436 -13.14 -32.82 19.78
C ILE A 436 -12.34 -32.07 18.72
N ILE A 437 -12.05 -30.79 18.94
CA ILE A 437 -11.27 -29.98 18.00
C ILE A 437 -9.87 -30.58 17.83
N TYR A 438 -9.23 -30.97 18.93
CA TYR A 438 -7.91 -31.57 18.91
C TYR A 438 -7.89 -32.89 18.12
N ASP A 439 -8.82 -33.80 18.37
CA ASP A 439 -8.92 -35.07 17.65
C ASP A 439 -9.22 -34.87 16.15
N LEU A 440 -10.00 -33.84 15.79
CA LEU A 440 -10.21 -33.46 14.40
C LEU A 440 -8.91 -32.97 13.74
N LEU A 441 -8.13 -32.11 14.40
CA LEU A 441 -6.84 -31.62 13.90
C LEU A 441 -5.80 -32.73 13.71
N ARG A 442 -5.90 -33.81 14.50
CA ARG A 442 -5.02 -34.99 14.40
C ARG A 442 -5.53 -36.04 13.40
N GLY A 443 -6.68 -35.80 12.77
CA GLY A 443 -7.35 -36.80 11.92
C GLY A 443 -7.81 -38.06 12.69
N LYS A 444 -7.83 -38.02 14.03
CA LYS A 444 -8.31 -39.11 14.90
C LYS A 444 -9.84 -39.20 14.91
N ARG A 445 -10.51 -38.10 14.58
CA ARG A 445 -11.96 -38.00 14.43
C ARG A 445 -12.31 -37.52 13.02
N ALA A 446 -13.36 -38.09 12.44
CA ALA A 446 -13.93 -37.62 11.18
C ALA A 446 -14.92 -36.47 11.41
N PHE A 447 -15.02 -35.55 10.44
CA PHE A 447 -16.10 -34.57 10.38
C PHE A 447 -17.43 -35.29 10.12
N GLN A 448 -18.36 -35.20 11.07
CA GLN A 448 -19.63 -35.94 11.03
C GLN A 448 -20.74 -35.12 10.37
N ASN A 449 -20.70 -33.80 10.54
CA ASN A 449 -21.83 -32.93 10.21
C ASN A 449 -21.55 -32.03 9.00
N LEU A 450 -20.28 -31.75 8.70
CA LEU A 450 -19.86 -31.07 7.47
C LEU A 450 -19.86 -32.05 6.28
N GLY A 451 -21.06 -32.36 5.78
CA GLY A 451 -21.29 -33.18 4.59
C GLY A 451 -20.97 -32.43 3.30
N GLY A 452 -19.70 -32.44 2.87
CA GLY A 452 -19.24 -31.82 1.63
C GLY A 452 -18.65 -32.82 0.64
N THR A 453 -18.83 -32.56 -0.66
CA THR A 453 -18.25 -33.33 -1.80
C THR A 453 -16.72 -33.22 -1.90
N ASN A 454 -16.11 -32.31 -1.15
CA ASN A 454 -14.66 -32.12 -1.10
C ASN A 454 -14.06 -33.01 0.00
N ASN A 455 -13.81 -34.28 -0.34
CA ASN A 455 -13.13 -35.27 0.49
C ASN A 455 -11.61 -35.00 0.61
N VAL A 456 -11.17 -33.74 0.71
CA VAL A 456 -9.74 -33.44 0.92
C VAL A 456 -9.34 -34.11 2.24
N PRO A 457 -8.42 -35.10 2.23
CA PRO A 457 -8.03 -35.80 3.45
C PRO A 457 -7.59 -34.79 4.50
N ILE A 458 -8.02 -34.99 5.74
CA ILE A 458 -7.49 -34.19 6.84
C ILE A 458 -6.09 -34.71 7.08
N GLU A 459 -5.10 -33.89 6.77
CA GLU A 459 -3.73 -34.20 7.11
C GLU A 459 -3.52 -33.90 8.59
N ASP A 460 -2.77 -34.78 9.27
CA ASP A 460 -2.40 -34.60 10.66
C ASP A 460 -1.58 -33.32 10.81
N VAL A 461 -2.19 -32.32 11.44
CA VAL A 461 -1.66 -30.96 11.55
C VAL A 461 -0.34 -30.94 12.33
N LEU A 462 -0.10 -31.86 13.25
CA LEU A 462 1.17 -31.95 13.98
C LEU A 462 2.23 -32.80 13.25
N ALA A 463 1.83 -33.67 12.32
CA ALA A 463 2.78 -34.44 11.52
C ALA A 463 3.49 -33.56 10.48
N LYS A 464 2.88 -32.42 10.13
CA LYS A 464 3.49 -31.41 9.26
C LYS A 464 4.57 -30.65 10.02
N GLN A 465 5.82 -30.90 9.64
CA GLN A 465 6.90 -29.99 9.99
C GLN A 465 6.74 -28.69 9.18
N ALA A 466 7.22 -27.58 9.74
CA ALA A 466 7.47 -26.42 8.88
C ALA A 466 8.57 -26.86 7.92
N GLU A 467 8.31 -26.85 6.61
CA GLU A 467 9.41 -27.01 5.68
C GLU A 467 10.27 -25.75 5.81
N PRO A 468 11.60 -25.89 6.03
CA PRO A 468 12.51 -24.77 5.98
C PRO A 468 12.61 -24.33 4.52
N VAL A 469 11.61 -23.58 4.08
CA VAL A 469 11.65 -22.78 2.87
C VAL A 469 12.60 -21.64 3.23
N ALA A 470 13.71 -21.45 2.53
CA ALA A 470 14.67 -20.37 2.77
C ALA A 470 13.92 -19.07 3.07
N VAL A 471 13.97 -18.65 4.33
CA VAL A 471 13.08 -17.63 4.90
C VAL A 471 13.77 -16.28 4.69
N ALA A 472 14.01 -15.91 3.44
CA ALA A 472 14.57 -14.59 3.19
C ALA A 472 13.56 -13.52 3.63
N ILE A 473 14.08 -12.48 4.27
CA ILE A 473 13.29 -11.38 4.83
C ILE A 473 13.65 -10.12 4.07
N GLY A 474 12.64 -9.51 3.44
CA GLY A 474 12.83 -8.30 2.67
C GLY A 474 12.67 -7.05 3.55
N PRO A 475 13.17 -5.89 3.11
CA PRO A 475 12.95 -4.61 3.79
C PRO A 475 11.47 -4.34 4.10
N SER A 476 10.54 -4.74 3.22
CA SER A 476 9.10 -4.56 3.42
C SER A 476 8.50 -5.30 4.61
N ASP A 477 9.21 -6.27 5.21
CA ASP A 477 8.79 -6.96 6.43
C ASP A 477 8.87 -6.04 7.66
N PHE A 478 9.76 -5.04 7.65
CA PHE A 478 9.94 -4.09 8.74
C PHE A 478 9.24 -2.76 8.52
N ILE A 479 8.73 -2.53 7.31
CA ILE A 479 7.88 -1.37 7.03
C ILE A 479 6.53 -1.67 7.69
N SER A 480 6.39 -1.24 8.94
CA SER A 480 5.08 -1.22 9.58
C SER A 480 4.18 -0.29 8.76
N GLU A 481 2.91 -0.66 8.56
CA GLU A 481 1.95 0.25 7.88
C GLU A 481 1.84 1.62 8.60
N ASN A 482 2.37 1.69 9.83
CA ASN A 482 2.42 2.86 10.70
C ASN A 482 3.79 3.56 10.74
N SER A 483 4.84 3.06 10.09
CA SER A 483 6.21 3.59 10.22
C SER A 483 6.37 5.00 9.64
N GLY A 484 5.31 5.55 9.05
CA GLY A 484 5.28 6.92 8.57
C GLY A 484 6.34 7.20 7.51
N THR A 485 6.88 6.17 6.85
CA THR A 485 7.78 6.35 5.71
C THR A 485 6.93 6.42 4.45
N LEU A 486 7.02 7.54 3.75
CA LEU A 486 6.33 7.74 2.47
C LEU A 486 6.83 6.70 1.46
N MET A 487 5.90 5.99 0.84
CA MET A 487 6.19 5.06 -0.25
C MET A 487 5.18 5.28 -1.37
N SER A 488 5.66 5.18 -2.60
CA SER A 488 4.85 5.25 -3.82
C SER A 488 5.10 4.03 -4.69
N THR A 489 4.02 3.46 -5.24
CA THR A 489 4.07 2.42 -6.25
C THR A 489 3.17 2.78 -7.41
N VAL A 490 3.70 2.70 -8.62
CA VAL A 490 2.99 3.03 -9.86
C VAL A 490 2.62 1.72 -10.55
N PHE A 491 1.33 1.56 -10.88
CA PHE A 491 0.81 0.35 -11.51
C PHE A 491 0.40 0.64 -12.94
N LEU A 492 0.74 -0.27 -13.84
CA LEU A 492 0.30 -0.23 -15.22
C LEU A 492 -0.96 -1.07 -15.42
N ASP A 493 -1.88 -0.58 -16.25
CA ASP A 493 -3.01 -1.35 -16.75
C ASP A 493 -2.61 -2.21 -17.96
N GLU A 494 -3.56 -3.00 -18.47
CA GLU A 494 -3.34 -3.90 -19.62
C GLU A 494 -2.94 -3.16 -20.91
N SER A 495 -3.18 -1.85 -20.99
CA SER A 495 -2.80 -1.01 -22.12
C SER A 495 -1.43 -0.33 -21.94
N GLY A 496 -0.72 -0.64 -20.85
CA GLY A 496 0.57 -0.01 -20.52
C GLY A 496 0.44 1.44 -20.04
N LYS A 497 -0.75 1.88 -19.63
CA LYS A 497 -0.98 3.20 -19.01
C LYS A 497 -0.97 3.07 -17.49
N ILE A 498 -0.75 4.16 -16.77
CA ILE A 498 -0.87 4.18 -15.31
C ILE A 498 -2.31 3.87 -14.92
N GLY A 499 -2.56 2.67 -14.41
CA GLY A 499 -3.88 2.23 -13.96
C GLY A 499 -4.20 2.70 -12.54
N ASP A 500 -3.19 2.79 -11.67
CA ASP A 500 -3.30 3.34 -10.32
C ASP A 500 -1.92 3.80 -9.81
N VAL A 501 -1.93 4.65 -8.78
CA VAL A 501 -0.76 5.03 -8.00
C VAL A 501 -1.09 4.80 -6.53
N LEU A 502 -0.41 3.86 -5.90
CA LEU A 502 -0.52 3.65 -4.47
C LEU A 502 0.48 4.54 -3.74
N ILE A 503 0.00 5.32 -2.77
CA ILE A 503 0.86 6.11 -1.90
C ILE A 503 0.50 5.75 -0.46
N LYS A 504 1.49 5.31 0.31
CA LYS A 504 1.35 4.93 1.72
C LYS A 504 2.31 5.76 2.58
N GLY A 505 1.96 5.93 3.84
CA GLY A 505 2.76 6.68 4.80
C GLY A 505 2.63 8.21 4.65
N ARG A 506 3.58 8.91 5.26
CA ARG A 506 3.71 10.37 5.24
C ARG A 506 5.18 10.71 5.01
N SER A 507 5.47 11.89 4.52
CA SER A 507 6.83 12.44 4.58
C SER A 507 7.27 12.66 6.03
N LYS A 508 8.57 12.92 6.22
CA LYS A 508 9.10 13.25 7.54
C LYS A 508 8.42 14.52 8.08
N SER A 509 8.10 14.53 9.37
CA SER A 509 7.55 15.73 10.02
C SER A 509 8.59 16.86 9.97
N PRO A 510 8.22 18.08 9.52
CA PRO A 510 9.11 19.24 9.62
C PRO A 510 9.38 19.62 11.09
N PHE A 511 8.60 19.12 12.03
CA PHE A 511 8.63 19.48 13.45
C PHE A 511 9.34 18.45 14.32
N SER A 512 9.66 18.80 15.57
CA SER A 512 10.30 17.88 16.50
C SER A 512 9.41 16.67 16.82
N SER A 513 9.99 15.53 17.21
CA SER A 513 9.21 14.30 17.46
C SER A 513 8.14 14.46 18.54
N THR A 514 8.38 15.37 19.49
CA THR A 514 7.48 15.78 20.58
C THR A 514 6.24 16.53 20.12
N GLU A 515 6.29 17.20 18.97
CA GLU A 515 5.19 18.02 18.43
C GLU A 515 4.27 17.24 17.49
N GLY A 516 4.53 15.95 17.27
CA GLY A 516 3.71 15.13 16.39
C GLY A 516 4.09 15.28 14.90
N MET A 517 3.11 15.11 14.01
CA MET A 517 3.27 15.33 12.57
C MET A 517 2.90 16.75 12.15
N GLY A 518 2.54 17.61 13.10
CA GLY A 518 1.82 18.84 12.84
C GLY A 518 0.39 18.59 12.33
N ALA A 519 -0.27 19.67 11.94
CA ALA A 519 -1.55 19.65 11.28
C ALA A 519 -1.46 20.23 9.88
N HIS A 520 -2.18 19.62 8.94
CA HIS A 520 -2.17 20.05 7.56
C HIS A 520 -3.30 21.05 7.29
N SER A 521 -3.00 22.16 6.62
CA SER A 521 -4.06 23.10 6.18
C SER A 521 -4.95 22.48 5.10
N THR A 522 -4.38 21.63 4.25
CA THR A 522 -5.11 20.79 3.31
C THR A 522 -4.90 19.34 3.69
N ALA A 523 -5.97 18.57 3.84
CA ALA A 523 -5.89 17.16 4.23
C ALA A 523 -4.86 16.42 3.37
N TRP A 524 -3.92 15.70 4.02
CA TRP A 524 -2.84 14.97 3.34
C TRP A 524 -3.34 14.07 2.21
N THR A 525 -4.52 13.48 2.40
CA THR A 525 -5.14 12.62 1.39
C THR A 525 -5.52 13.35 0.10
N ALA A 526 -5.75 14.66 0.13
CA ALA A 526 -6.03 15.45 -1.07
C ALA A 526 -4.78 15.63 -1.91
N HIS A 527 -3.60 15.82 -1.30
CA HIS A 527 -2.32 15.85 -2.01
C HIS A 527 -2.02 14.50 -2.67
N ILE A 528 -2.27 13.39 -1.96
CA ILE A 528 -2.16 12.04 -2.53
C ILE A 528 -3.12 11.86 -3.72
N ASP A 529 -4.39 12.27 -3.57
CA ASP A 529 -5.39 12.14 -4.63
C ASP A 529 -5.06 13.04 -5.83
N ALA A 530 -4.45 14.21 -5.62
CA ALA A 530 -3.95 15.08 -6.69
C ALA A 530 -2.88 14.39 -7.53
N VAL A 531 -1.89 13.74 -6.91
CA VAL A 531 -0.87 12.96 -7.63
C VAL A 531 -1.52 11.81 -8.40
N ARG A 532 -2.40 11.03 -7.74
CA ARG A 532 -3.07 9.88 -8.34
C ARG A 532 -3.91 10.29 -9.56
N THR A 533 -4.76 11.29 -9.43
CA THR A 533 -5.61 11.81 -10.53
C THR A 533 -4.77 12.39 -11.66
N THR A 534 -3.65 13.05 -11.33
CA THR A 534 -2.71 13.60 -12.31
C THR A 534 -2.03 12.51 -13.14
N MET A 535 -1.82 11.31 -12.62
CA MET A 535 -1.12 10.24 -13.35
C MET A 535 -2.05 9.21 -14.00
N THR A 536 -3.18 8.89 -13.37
CA THR A 536 -4.06 7.79 -13.80
C THR A 536 -4.59 7.98 -15.22
N GLY A 537 -4.62 6.90 -15.99
CA GLY A 537 -5.05 6.85 -17.39
C GLY A 537 -4.06 7.41 -18.41
N LYS A 538 -2.86 7.85 -17.98
CA LYS A 538 -1.80 8.36 -18.85
C LYS A 538 -0.74 7.30 -19.12
N THR A 539 -0.08 7.35 -20.28
CA THR A 539 1.17 6.57 -20.48
C THR A 539 2.25 7.03 -19.51
N PRO A 540 3.25 6.22 -19.13
CA PRO A 540 4.33 6.61 -18.23
C PRO A 540 4.99 7.95 -18.59
N LYS A 541 5.27 8.18 -19.88
CA LYS A 541 5.82 9.46 -20.38
C LYS A 541 4.91 10.66 -20.13
N ALA A 542 3.62 10.53 -20.44
CA ALA A 542 2.64 11.58 -20.19
C ALA A 542 2.38 11.79 -18.69
N ALA A 543 2.45 10.74 -17.87
CA ALA A 543 2.36 10.84 -16.42
C ALA A 543 3.56 11.60 -15.84
N ALA A 544 4.78 11.36 -16.33
CA ALA A 544 5.98 12.08 -15.92
C ALA A 544 5.84 13.58 -16.18
N ARG A 545 5.46 13.97 -17.41
CA ARG A 545 5.20 15.38 -17.77
C ARG A 545 4.10 16.02 -16.94
N ALA A 546 3.04 15.27 -16.62
CA ALA A 546 1.95 15.79 -15.80
C ALA A 546 2.40 16.02 -14.35
N LEU A 547 3.22 15.12 -13.79
CA LEU A 547 3.78 15.26 -12.44
C LEU A 547 4.84 16.36 -12.37
N GLU A 548 5.67 16.51 -13.41
CA GLU A 548 6.57 17.65 -13.58
C GLU A 548 5.80 18.98 -13.55
N SER A 549 4.69 19.09 -14.30
CA SER A 549 3.84 20.28 -14.28
C SER A 549 3.29 20.56 -12.88
N LEU A 550 2.81 19.53 -12.18
CA LEU A 550 2.31 19.65 -10.82
C LEU A 550 3.40 20.14 -9.84
N ALA A 551 4.64 19.65 -10.00
CA ALA A 551 5.80 20.10 -9.21
C ALA A 551 6.19 21.55 -9.51
N LEU A 552 6.19 21.95 -10.79
CA LEU A 552 6.47 23.33 -11.20
C LEU A 552 5.40 24.30 -10.69
N GLU A 553 4.13 23.90 -10.65
CA GLU A 553 3.06 24.68 -10.03
C GLU A 553 3.28 24.86 -8.52
N ALA A 554 3.75 23.82 -7.83
CA ALA A 554 4.09 23.94 -6.41
C ALA A 554 5.26 24.90 -6.16
N PHE A 555 6.30 24.88 -7.00
CA PHE A 555 7.39 25.87 -6.96
C PHE A 555 6.93 27.30 -7.29
N ALA A 556 5.87 27.47 -8.07
CA ALA A 556 5.31 28.78 -8.39
C ALA A 556 4.33 29.28 -7.32
N SER A 557 3.95 28.45 -6.34
CA SER A 557 2.97 28.83 -5.32
C SER A 557 3.46 29.98 -4.45
N SER A 558 2.59 30.96 -4.17
CA SER A 558 2.92 32.10 -3.30
C SER A 558 3.26 31.66 -1.87
N ALA A 559 2.69 30.56 -1.41
CA ALA A 559 3.06 29.96 -0.11
C ALA A 559 4.56 29.61 -0.07
N TYR A 560 5.11 29.05 -1.16
CA TYR A 560 6.54 28.79 -1.25
C TYR A 560 7.34 30.05 -1.57
N THR A 561 7.00 30.80 -2.63
CA THR A 561 7.85 31.90 -3.12
C THR A 561 7.93 33.09 -2.18
N VAL A 562 6.90 33.34 -1.36
CA VAL A 562 6.83 34.51 -0.45
C VAL A 562 7.15 34.13 1.00
N LEU A 563 6.76 32.94 1.46
CA LEU A 563 6.85 32.59 2.88
C LEU A 563 8.00 31.62 3.23
N LYS A 564 8.78 31.12 2.26
CA LYS A 564 9.86 30.16 2.54
C LYS A 564 10.92 30.65 3.52
N ASP A 565 11.12 31.96 3.62
CA ASP A 565 12.10 32.57 4.52
C ASP A 565 11.52 32.84 5.93
N GLN A 566 10.21 32.59 6.12
CA GLN A 566 9.46 32.84 7.35
C GLN A 566 9.20 31.59 8.21
N VAL A 567 9.62 30.42 7.75
CA VAL A 567 9.54 29.18 8.54
C VAL A 567 10.74 29.06 9.48
N ASP A 568 10.61 28.25 10.53
CA ASP A 568 11.70 28.02 11.49
C ASP A 568 12.92 27.37 10.82
N GLY A 569 14.07 27.42 11.50
CA GLY A 569 15.33 26.93 10.94
C GLY A 569 15.32 25.44 10.55
N LYS A 570 14.55 24.60 11.25
CA LYS A 570 14.44 23.17 10.92
C LYS A 570 13.60 22.97 9.66
N GLN A 571 12.43 23.59 9.59
CA GLN A 571 11.58 23.53 8.41
C GLN A 571 12.26 24.16 7.20
N ALA A 572 12.99 25.27 7.36
CA ALA A 572 13.76 25.91 6.28
C ALA A 572 14.83 24.97 5.72
N HIS A 573 15.57 24.27 6.60
CA HIS A 573 16.56 23.29 6.19
C HIS A 573 15.92 22.14 5.40
N MET A 574 14.85 21.55 5.93
CA MET A 574 14.13 20.46 5.25
C MET A 574 13.50 20.91 3.93
N LEU A 575 12.97 22.13 3.86
CA LEU A 575 12.46 22.73 2.63
C LEU A 575 13.55 22.88 1.57
N GLY A 576 14.75 23.32 1.95
CA GLY A 576 15.89 23.41 1.04
C GLY A 576 16.35 22.04 0.53
N GLU A 577 16.38 21.02 1.38
CA GLU A 577 16.69 19.63 0.97
C GLU A 577 15.63 19.08 0.00
N ALA A 578 14.35 19.23 0.33
CA ALA A 578 13.25 18.75 -0.49
C ALA A 578 13.19 19.46 -1.84
N GLU A 579 13.38 20.79 -1.87
CA GLU A 579 13.51 21.56 -3.11
C GLU A 579 14.67 21.06 -3.96
N GLY A 580 15.88 20.96 -3.38
CA GLY A 580 17.08 20.59 -4.10
C GLY A 580 16.96 19.21 -4.73
N TRP A 581 16.37 18.25 -4.00
CA TRP A 581 16.14 16.91 -4.51
C TRP A 581 15.06 16.87 -5.58
N LEU A 582 13.93 17.58 -5.41
CA LEU A 582 12.88 17.66 -6.42
C LEU A 582 13.41 18.27 -7.72
N ARG A 583 14.20 19.36 -7.67
CA ARG A 583 14.85 19.96 -8.85
C ARG A 583 15.79 18.97 -9.54
N LYS A 584 16.63 18.27 -8.77
CA LYS A 584 17.54 17.25 -9.30
C LYS A 584 16.80 16.18 -10.11
N LEU A 585 15.64 15.73 -9.62
CA LEU A 585 14.82 14.76 -10.36
C LEU A 585 14.16 15.38 -11.60
N LEU A 586 13.64 16.61 -11.53
CA LEU A 586 13.06 17.27 -12.70
C LEU A 586 14.09 17.53 -13.82
N ASP A 587 15.35 17.76 -13.46
CA ASP A 587 16.46 17.97 -14.40
C ASP A 587 17.07 16.66 -14.93
N GLN A 588 16.72 15.52 -14.34
CA GLN A 588 17.27 14.22 -14.74
C GLN A 588 16.70 13.77 -16.09
N GLU A 589 17.58 13.41 -17.03
CA GLU A 589 17.16 12.78 -18.28
C GLU A 589 16.61 11.37 -18.01
N ILE A 590 15.41 11.11 -18.53
CA ILE A 590 14.72 9.82 -18.38
C ILE A 590 14.80 9.07 -19.70
N ASP A 591 15.33 7.85 -19.65
CA ASP A 591 15.25 6.92 -20.77
C ASP A 591 13.84 6.32 -20.87
N PHE A 592 12.99 6.97 -21.66
CA PHE A 592 11.62 6.48 -21.90
C PHE A 592 11.55 5.17 -22.71
N SER A 593 12.67 4.64 -23.21
CA SER A 593 12.71 3.31 -23.82
C SER A 593 12.80 2.19 -22.78
N ASN A 594 13.28 2.49 -21.57
CA ASN A 594 13.34 1.57 -20.45
C ASN A 594 12.18 1.82 -19.48
N LEU A 595 11.13 1.02 -19.58
CA LEU A 595 9.93 1.15 -18.74
C LEU A 595 10.24 1.11 -17.24
N GLN A 596 11.15 0.24 -16.80
CA GLN A 596 11.53 0.11 -15.39
C GLN A 596 12.19 1.40 -14.88
N SER A 597 13.07 2.00 -15.68
CA SER A 597 13.69 3.30 -15.38
C SER A 597 12.64 4.40 -15.23
N VAL A 598 11.65 4.45 -16.12
CA VAL A 598 10.56 5.43 -16.06
C VAL A 598 9.71 5.24 -14.80
N ILE A 599 9.34 4.00 -14.46
CA ILE A 599 8.53 3.72 -13.27
C ILE A 599 9.29 4.09 -11.99
N ALA A 600 10.56 3.71 -11.89
CA ALA A 600 11.41 4.06 -10.76
C ALA A 600 11.54 5.59 -10.62
N HIS A 601 11.74 6.30 -11.73
CA HIS A 601 11.79 7.76 -11.75
C HIS A 601 10.47 8.39 -11.30
N LEU A 602 9.33 7.91 -11.78
CA LEU A 602 8.01 8.38 -11.35
C LEU A 602 7.81 8.19 -9.84
N GLN A 603 8.18 7.04 -9.28
CA GLN A 603 8.07 6.78 -7.84
C GLN A 603 8.92 7.77 -7.02
N GLN A 604 10.16 8.01 -7.44
CA GLN A 604 11.04 9.00 -6.81
C GLN A 604 10.47 10.41 -6.92
N LEU A 605 9.95 10.79 -8.09
CA LEU A 605 9.36 12.11 -8.32
C LEU A 605 8.09 12.32 -7.47
N ILE A 606 7.25 11.29 -7.30
CA ILE A 606 6.09 11.34 -6.38
C ILE A 606 6.56 11.61 -4.96
N TYR A 607 7.59 10.88 -4.50
CA TYR A 607 8.12 11.07 -3.15
C TYR A 607 8.63 12.50 -2.97
N ALA A 608 9.52 12.96 -3.86
CA ALA A 608 10.14 14.28 -3.75
C ALA A 608 9.11 15.41 -3.82
N TYR A 609 8.09 15.28 -4.68
CA TYR A 609 6.99 16.23 -4.76
C TYR A 609 6.18 16.30 -3.45
N LEU A 610 5.76 15.15 -2.92
CA LEU A 610 4.96 15.11 -1.69
C LEU A 610 5.76 15.54 -0.46
N ASP A 611 7.06 15.24 -0.40
CA ASP A 611 7.96 15.72 0.65
C ASP A 611 8.09 17.25 0.60
N PHE A 612 8.31 17.81 -0.59
CA PHE A 612 8.36 19.26 -0.82
C PHE A 612 7.06 19.97 -0.40
N VAL A 613 5.90 19.47 -0.85
CA VAL A 613 4.60 20.03 -0.47
C VAL A 613 4.39 19.96 1.04
N ASN A 614 4.75 18.85 1.69
CA ASN A 614 4.57 18.71 3.13
C ASN A 614 5.37 19.73 3.95
N VAL A 615 6.57 20.11 3.50
CA VAL A 615 7.42 21.08 4.19
C VAL A 615 7.23 22.52 3.69
N THR A 616 6.42 22.73 2.65
CA THR A 616 6.07 24.07 2.14
C THR A 616 5.30 24.87 3.21
N PRO A 617 5.57 26.18 3.38
CA PRO A 617 4.86 27.02 4.35
C PRO A 617 3.34 26.91 4.19
N LEU A 618 2.62 27.03 5.30
CA LEU A 618 1.17 26.82 5.41
C LEU A 618 0.67 25.41 5.11
N SER A 619 1.46 24.50 4.53
CA SER A 619 0.98 23.14 4.22
C SER A 619 0.88 22.27 5.47
N THR A 620 1.90 22.33 6.33
CA THR A 620 1.92 21.70 7.66
C THR A 620 2.31 22.75 8.70
N VAL A 621 1.61 22.79 9.83
CA VAL A 621 1.89 23.70 10.96
C VAL A 621 2.04 22.93 12.27
N VAL A 622 2.81 23.48 13.22
CA VAL A 622 3.14 22.82 14.49
C VAL A 622 1.88 22.47 15.28
N THR A 623 0.93 23.40 15.35
CA THR A 623 -0.31 23.25 16.10
C THR A 623 -1.50 23.60 15.20
N GLY A 624 -2.62 22.91 15.37
CA GLY A 624 -3.86 23.27 14.64
C GLY A 624 -4.54 22.10 13.97
N GLY A 625 -4.97 21.10 14.74
CA GLY A 625 -5.78 20.01 14.22
C GLY A 625 -6.72 19.46 15.28
N VAL A 626 -7.82 18.86 14.85
CA VAL A 626 -8.74 18.14 15.74
C VAL A 626 -8.22 16.69 15.87
N PRO A 627 -7.99 16.18 17.09
CA PRO A 627 -7.68 14.76 17.29
C PRO A 627 -8.71 13.88 16.56
N GLY A 628 -8.27 13.04 15.61
CA GLY A 628 -9.13 12.15 14.83
C GLY A 628 -9.47 12.59 13.39
N GLY A 629 -9.00 13.77 12.95
CA GLY A 629 -9.26 14.30 11.60
C GLY A 629 -10.70 14.79 11.44
N ARG A 630 -10.92 15.79 10.57
CA ARG A 630 -12.23 16.47 10.42
C ARG A 630 -13.22 15.66 9.59
N ASN A 631 -13.38 14.36 9.88
CA ASN A 631 -14.11 13.40 9.04
C ASN A 631 -13.57 13.30 7.60
N GLU A 632 -12.28 13.56 7.40
CA GLU A 632 -11.62 13.57 6.08
C GLU A 632 -11.92 12.30 5.27
N GLY A 633 -11.89 11.13 5.91
CA GLY A 633 -12.21 9.86 5.26
C GLY A 633 -13.65 9.79 4.69
N ARG A 634 -14.62 10.40 5.39
CA ARG A 634 -16.02 10.49 4.90
C ARG A 634 -16.10 11.45 3.72
N HIS A 635 -15.48 12.62 3.82
CA HIS A 635 -15.47 13.63 2.76
C HIS A 635 -14.81 13.10 1.49
N ARG A 636 -13.60 12.52 1.61
CA ARG A 636 -12.89 11.86 0.52
C ARG A 636 -13.73 10.77 -0.14
N LYS A 637 -14.37 9.90 0.64
CA LYS A 637 -15.21 8.81 0.09
C LYS A 637 -16.34 9.35 -0.80
N LEU A 638 -16.99 10.45 -0.40
CA LEU A 638 -18.02 11.09 -1.22
C LEU A 638 -17.43 11.66 -2.52
N LEU A 639 -16.30 12.36 -2.44
CA LEU A 639 -15.65 12.99 -3.59
C LEU A 639 -15.18 11.95 -4.61
N LEU A 640 -14.48 10.90 -4.18
CA LEU A 640 -14.05 9.81 -5.07
C LEU A 640 -15.24 9.09 -5.72
N SER A 641 -16.30 8.81 -4.95
CA SER A 641 -17.53 8.22 -5.49
C SER A 641 -18.18 9.10 -6.57
N PHE A 642 -18.07 10.43 -6.45
CA PHE A 642 -18.56 11.35 -7.48
C PHE A 642 -17.65 11.38 -8.71
N GLU A 643 -16.34 11.41 -8.52
CA GLU A 643 -15.34 11.37 -9.62
C GLU A 643 -15.55 10.15 -10.53
N ASP A 644 -15.85 9.00 -9.93
CA ASP A 644 -16.03 7.74 -10.65
C ASP A 644 -17.38 7.67 -11.40
N ASN A 645 -18.48 8.09 -10.76
CA ASN A 645 -19.83 7.81 -11.27
C ASN A 645 -20.52 8.99 -11.96
N GLN A 646 -20.11 10.22 -11.67
CA GLN A 646 -20.71 11.46 -12.19
C GLN A 646 -22.25 11.44 -12.21
N PRO A 647 -22.91 11.17 -11.07
CA PRO A 647 -24.36 11.21 -11.01
C PRO A 647 -24.88 12.62 -11.35
N ILE A 648 -26.15 12.71 -11.77
CA ILE A 648 -26.81 14.00 -12.02
C ILE A 648 -26.74 14.86 -10.74
N VAL A 649 -26.18 16.06 -10.88
CA VAL A 649 -25.92 16.97 -9.75
C VAL A 649 -27.23 17.63 -9.32
N SER A 650 -27.86 17.08 -8.28
CA SER A 650 -28.95 17.76 -7.57
C SER A 650 -28.42 18.89 -6.68
N THR A 651 -29.27 19.85 -6.31
CA THR A 651 -28.91 20.91 -5.36
C THR A 651 -28.39 20.36 -4.02
N LYS A 652 -29.00 19.26 -3.53
CA LYS A 652 -28.55 18.56 -2.32
C LYS A 652 -27.15 17.99 -2.48
N LEU A 653 -26.90 17.29 -3.59
CA LEU A 653 -25.58 16.72 -3.86
C LEU A 653 -24.52 17.81 -4.03
N LYS A 654 -24.84 18.90 -4.73
CA LYS A 654 -23.94 20.08 -4.86
C LYS A 654 -23.49 20.58 -3.49
N LYS A 655 -24.43 20.78 -2.55
CA LYS A 655 -24.11 21.19 -1.18
C LYS A 655 -23.23 20.17 -0.45
N GLN A 656 -23.52 18.88 -0.60
CA GLN A 656 -22.68 17.81 -0.01
C GLN A 656 -21.25 17.79 -0.58
N LEU A 657 -21.08 18.09 -1.87
CA LEU A 657 -19.76 18.22 -2.50
C LEU A 657 -19.02 19.45 -1.97
N GLN A 658 -19.70 20.59 -1.83
CA GLN A 658 -19.13 21.81 -1.23
C GLN A 658 -18.67 21.56 0.21
N GLU A 659 -19.53 20.96 1.04
CA GLU A 659 -19.20 20.58 2.42
C GLU A 659 -18.03 19.58 2.46
N ALA A 660 -17.96 18.65 1.52
CA ALA A 660 -16.86 17.68 1.47
C ALA A 660 -15.53 18.28 1.03
N LEU A 661 -15.52 19.18 0.03
CA LEU A 661 -14.31 19.90 -0.37
C LEU A 661 -13.82 20.81 0.76
N TYR A 662 -14.72 21.52 1.42
CA TYR A 662 -14.39 22.36 2.59
C TYR A 662 -13.93 21.53 3.79
N GLY A 663 -14.49 20.34 4.00
CA GLY A 663 -14.07 19.43 5.06
C GLY A 663 -12.66 18.86 4.90
N LEU A 664 -12.01 19.08 3.76
CA LEU A 664 -10.59 18.78 3.53
C LEU A 664 -9.67 19.98 3.79
N PHE A 665 -10.22 21.12 4.23
CA PHE A 665 -9.49 22.32 4.60
C PHE A 665 -9.53 22.53 6.13
N ASP A 666 -8.37 22.79 6.73
CA ASP A 666 -8.24 23.17 8.13
C ASP A 666 -7.89 24.67 8.23
N PRO A 667 -8.89 25.56 8.35
CA PRO A 667 -8.64 27.00 8.53
C PRO A 667 -7.79 27.31 9.77
N ASN A 668 -7.93 26.53 10.85
CA ASN A 668 -7.17 26.76 12.08
C ASN A 668 -5.67 26.52 11.89
N ALA A 669 -5.28 25.72 10.90
CA ALA A 669 -3.89 25.52 10.57
C ALA A 669 -3.27 26.80 9.99
N ILE A 670 -4.04 27.58 9.21
CA ILE A 670 -3.57 28.88 8.70
C ILE A 670 -3.40 29.87 9.85
N ASP A 671 -4.40 30.00 10.73
CA ASP A 671 -4.36 30.95 11.85
C ASP A 671 -3.19 30.68 12.82
N ARG A 672 -2.75 29.42 12.90
CA ARG A 672 -1.65 28.99 13.78
C ARG A 672 -0.30 28.97 13.10
N PHE A 673 -0.23 29.36 11.82
CA PHE A 673 1.04 29.61 11.18
C PHE A 673 1.66 30.87 11.79
N SER A 674 2.54 30.69 12.77
CA SER A 674 3.35 31.77 13.31
C SER A 674 4.64 31.88 12.51
N PRO A 675 4.84 32.95 11.72
CA PRO A 675 6.13 33.22 11.12
C PRO A 675 7.17 33.41 12.24
N ASP A 676 8.42 33.08 11.94
CA ASP A 676 9.54 33.33 12.85
C ASP A 676 9.67 34.83 13.11
N SER A 677 9.21 35.28 14.29
CA SER A 677 9.04 36.70 14.63
C SER A 677 10.37 37.48 14.75
N ASP A 678 11.49 36.76 14.78
CA ASP A 678 12.82 37.34 14.98
C ASP A 678 13.42 37.97 13.70
N LYS A 679 12.74 37.84 12.54
CA LYS A 679 13.19 38.43 11.26
C LYS A 679 12.47 39.76 10.93
N LYS A 680 12.90 40.81 11.63
CA LYS A 680 12.91 42.25 11.28
C LYS A 680 11.75 42.83 10.42
N GLY A 681 10.82 43.51 11.09
CA GLY A 681 10.43 44.90 10.76
C GLY A 681 9.56 45.18 9.53
N GLY A 682 9.02 44.16 8.84
CA GLY A 682 8.10 44.35 7.73
C GLY A 682 6.63 44.31 8.15
N ASP A 683 5.84 45.24 7.61
CA ASP A 683 4.38 45.34 7.56
C ASP A 683 3.59 44.12 8.07
N ILE A 684 3.43 44.02 9.39
CA ILE A 684 2.79 42.89 10.10
C ILE A 684 1.30 42.81 9.73
N ASP A 685 0.66 43.96 9.49
CA ASP A 685 -0.78 44.07 9.25
C ASP A 685 -1.22 43.41 7.93
N ASN A 686 -0.31 43.24 6.98
CA ASN A 686 -0.58 42.60 5.69
C ASN A 686 -0.27 41.09 5.69
N LEU A 687 0.36 40.57 6.74
CA LEU A 687 0.85 39.20 6.74
C LEU A 687 -0.27 38.17 6.96
N GLU A 688 -1.25 38.46 7.82
CA GLU A 688 -2.39 37.58 8.06
C GLU A 688 -3.26 37.39 6.80
N ALA A 689 -3.60 38.47 6.11
CA ALA A 689 -4.35 38.41 4.86
C ALA A 689 -3.58 37.61 3.78
N LYS A 690 -2.26 37.80 3.70
CA LYS A 690 -1.38 37.04 2.80
C LYS A 690 -1.36 35.55 3.14
N LYS A 691 -1.27 35.17 4.43
CA LYS A 691 -1.32 33.75 4.85
C LYS A 691 -2.60 33.08 4.37
N TRP A 692 -3.74 33.72 4.61
CA TRP A 692 -5.04 33.22 4.19
C TRP A 692 -5.15 33.11 2.66
N LEU A 693 -4.78 34.16 1.94
CA LEU A 693 -4.79 34.16 0.47
C LEU A 693 -3.91 33.04 -0.10
N TYR A 694 -2.69 32.88 0.41
CA TYR A 694 -1.74 31.89 -0.10
C TYR A 694 -2.14 30.47 0.27
N GLY A 695 -2.61 30.25 1.51
CA GLY A 695 -3.10 28.94 1.96
C GLY A 695 -4.34 28.49 1.18
N LEU A 696 -5.30 29.41 0.96
CA LEU A 696 -6.47 29.14 0.13
C LEU A 696 -6.08 28.86 -1.33
N ASN A 697 -5.13 29.61 -1.90
CA ASN A 697 -4.68 29.35 -3.26
C ASN A 697 -4.12 27.92 -3.39
N THR A 698 -3.24 27.51 -2.47
CA THR A 698 -2.69 26.15 -2.42
C THR A 698 -3.77 25.08 -2.27
N LEU A 699 -4.77 25.31 -1.42
CA LEU A 699 -5.93 24.44 -1.26
C LEU A 699 -6.69 24.28 -2.59
N LEU A 700 -7.05 25.39 -3.24
CA LEU A 700 -7.87 25.36 -4.46
C LEU A 700 -7.16 24.63 -5.59
N HIS A 701 -5.85 24.88 -5.78
CA HIS A 701 -5.04 24.14 -6.74
C HIS A 701 -5.02 22.62 -6.44
N THR A 702 -4.80 22.25 -5.18
CA THR A 702 -4.77 20.85 -4.75
C THR A 702 -6.10 20.15 -4.97
N LEU A 703 -7.21 20.77 -4.53
CA LEU A 703 -8.56 20.19 -4.67
C LEU A 703 -9.00 20.10 -6.13
N LYS A 704 -8.62 21.05 -6.97
CA LYS A 704 -8.89 21.02 -8.42
C LYS A 704 -8.12 19.90 -9.12
N ALA A 705 -6.87 19.65 -8.71
CA ALA A 705 -6.08 18.54 -9.22
C ALA A 705 -6.60 17.18 -8.72
N ALA A 706 -6.99 17.09 -7.44
CA ALA A 706 -7.47 15.86 -6.81
C ALA A 706 -8.86 15.43 -7.29
N TYR A 707 -9.81 16.39 -7.33
CA TYR A 707 -11.23 16.13 -7.57
C TYR A 707 -11.81 17.07 -8.63
N PRO A 708 -11.29 17.06 -9.88
CA PRO A 708 -11.63 18.05 -10.89
C PRO A 708 -13.13 18.10 -11.24
N LYS A 709 -13.83 16.95 -11.22
CA LYS A 709 -15.25 16.89 -11.55
C LYS A 709 -16.10 17.38 -10.38
N ALA A 710 -15.80 16.92 -9.17
CA ALA A 710 -16.50 17.33 -7.95
C ALA A 710 -16.33 18.83 -7.70
N TYR A 711 -15.10 19.34 -7.90
CA TYR A 711 -14.78 20.77 -7.80
C TYR A 711 -15.65 21.61 -8.73
N LYS A 712 -15.68 21.23 -10.02
CA LYS A 712 -16.50 21.92 -11.03
C LYS A 712 -18.00 21.82 -10.72
N ALA A 713 -18.48 20.64 -10.33
CA ALA A 713 -19.89 20.41 -9.99
C ALA A 713 -20.34 21.20 -8.75
N ALA A 714 -19.44 21.35 -7.76
CA ALA A 714 -19.68 22.11 -6.54
C ALA A 714 -19.72 23.63 -6.77
N ASN A 715 -19.21 24.13 -7.89
CA ASN A 715 -18.85 25.54 -8.06
C ASN A 715 -18.05 26.05 -6.84
N PHE A 716 -16.99 25.31 -6.51
CA PHE A 716 -16.34 25.47 -5.21
C PHE A 716 -15.67 26.84 -5.02
N ASP A 717 -15.18 27.47 -6.12
CA ASP A 717 -14.64 28.83 -6.10
C ASP A 717 -15.65 29.85 -5.53
N GLU A 718 -16.91 29.79 -5.98
CA GLU A 718 -17.97 30.68 -5.48
C GLU A 718 -18.35 30.34 -4.04
N TYR A 719 -18.38 29.04 -3.71
CA TYR A 719 -18.73 28.59 -2.37
C TYR A 719 -17.71 29.05 -1.32
N ILE A 720 -16.42 28.87 -1.57
CA ILE A 720 -15.37 29.20 -0.60
C ILE A 720 -15.33 30.71 -0.35
N LEU A 721 -15.50 31.53 -1.39
CA LEU A 721 -15.59 32.99 -1.25
C LEU A 721 -16.75 33.39 -0.34
N ASN A 722 -17.92 32.75 -0.48
CA ASN A 722 -19.06 32.99 0.40
C ASN A 722 -18.85 32.50 1.84
N GLN A 723 -17.98 31.51 2.09
CA GLN A 723 -17.65 31.06 3.46
C GLN A 723 -16.71 32.04 4.16
N LEU A 724 -15.84 32.72 3.40
CA LEU A 724 -14.93 33.74 3.92
C LEU A 724 -15.64 35.07 4.22
N ASP A 725 -16.79 35.32 3.59
CA ASP A 725 -17.68 36.48 3.83
C ASP A 725 -18.48 36.39 5.17
N ALA A 726 -18.37 35.31 5.95
CA ALA A 726 -18.89 35.28 7.32
C ALA A 726 -17.94 36.09 8.22
N PRO A 727 -18.41 37.00 9.09
CA PRO A 727 -17.54 37.87 9.87
C PRO A 727 -16.61 37.02 10.73
N VAL A 728 -15.36 36.90 10.30
CA VAL A 728 -14.27 36.48 11.17
C VAL A 728 -14.12 37.63 12.14
N GLU A 729 -14.66 37.49 13.36
CA GLU A 729 -14.32 38.36 14.48
C GLU A 729 -12.81 38.21 14.72
N VAL A 730 -12.02 39.00 13.98
CA VAL A 730 -10.67 39.33 14.39
C VAL A 730 -10.88 40.25 15.58
N ASP A 731 -10.67 39.70 16.77
CA ASP A 731 -10.74 40.40 18.03
C ASP A 731 -9.65 41.49 18.00
N MET A 732 -10.00 42.66 17.48
CA MET A 732 -9.12 43.81 17.45
C MET A 732 -8.97 44.29 18.88
N VAL A 733 -7.85 43.91 19.50
CA VAL A 733 -7.36 44.53 20.72
C VAL A 733 -7.38 46.04 20.49
N THR A 734 -8.26 46.73 21.20
CA THR A 734 -8.47 48.17 21.06
C THR A 734 -7.27 48.95 21.59
N GLU A 735 -6.32 49.28 20.73
CA GLU A 735 -5.28 50.30 20.96
C GLU A 735 -5.88 51.72 20.82
N LEU A 736 -6.56 52.15 21.87
CA LEU A 736 -6.71 53.57 22.18
C LEU A 736 -5.35 54.09 22.68
N ASP A 737 -4.44 54.52 21.77
CA ASP A 737 -3.47 55.60 22.04
C ASP A 737 -2.56 56.04 20.87
N ARG A 738 -2.83 55.65 19.62
CA ARG A 738 -2.04 56.14 18.48
C ARG A 738 -2.58 57.48 17.93
N LYS A 739 -2.51 58.55 18.72
CA LYS A 739 -2.87 59.92 18.31
C LYS A 739 -1.70 60.90 18.12
N GLU A 740 -0.44 60.43 18.07
CA GLU A 740 0.71 61.35 17.92
C GLU A 740 1.70 61.07 16.78
N GLN A 741 1.38 60.23 15.79
CA GLN A 741 2.32 59.99 14.67
C GLN A 741 1.65 59.99 13.30
N GLU A 742 1.10 61.15 12.91
CA GLU A 742 0.88 61.50 11.52
C GLU A 742 1.41 62.91 11.23
N LYS A 743 2.71 63.01 10.97
CA LYS A 743 3.28 64.03 10.06
C LYS A 743 4.48 63.43 9.33
N GLU A 744 4.43 63.57 8.00
CA GLU A 744 5.47 63.24 7.00
C GLU A 744 5.67 61.72 6.83
N ASP A 745 5.42 61.09 5.68
CA ASP A 745 5.77 61.48 4.31
C ASP A 745 4.83 60.88 3.25
N LYS A 746 4.73 61.58 2.11
CA LYS A 746 4.17 61.08 0.85
C LYS A 746 5.30 60.46 0.02
N LYS A 747 5.21 59.18 -0.28
CA LYS A 747 5.49 58.53 -1.60
C LYS A 747 5.57 57.02 -1.40
N ASP A 748 4.42 56.38 -1.56
CA ASP A 748 4.15 55.24 -2.44
C ASP A 748 2.65 54.98 -2.26
N GLN A 749 1.89 54.84 -3.35
CA GLN A 749 0.48 54.49 -3.24
C GLN A 749 0.39 52.99 -2.98
N ASP A 750 0.60 52.61 -1.72
CA ASP A 750 0.25 51.30 -1.22
C ASP A 750 -1.28 51.17 -1.17
N VAL A 751 -1.78 50.02 -1.61
CA VAL A 751 -3.18 49.61 -1.46
C VAL A 751 -3.47 49.53 0.03
N LEU A 752 -4.34 50.43 0.53
CA LEU A 752 -4.69 50.48 1.95
C LEU A 752 -5.45 49.20 2.32
N LEU A 753 -5.33 48.75 3.58
CA LEU A 753 -6.05 47.58 4.10
C LEU A 753 -7.58 47.69 3.89
N SER A 754 -8.11 48.92 3.84
CA SER A 754 -9.51 49.22 3.49
C SER A 754 -9.89 48.89 2.05
N ASP A 755 -8.93 48.86 1.13
CA ASP A 755 -9.15 48.63 -0.31
C ASP A 755 -9.15 47.13 -0.65
N LEU A 756 -8.49 46.31 0.17
CA LEU A 756 -8.55 44.84 0.13
C LEU A 756 -9.72 44.26 0.96
N GLN A 757 -10.33 45.05 1.82
CA GLN A 757 -11.62 44.73 2.45
C GLN A 757 -12.78 44.78 1.45
N ASP A 758 -12.58 45.35 0.26
CA ASP A 758 -13.60 45.38 -0.76
C ASP A 758 -13.65 44.05 -1.55
N ARG A 759 -14.75 43.33 -1.34
CA ARG A 759 -15.14 42.06 -2.00
C ARG A 759 -14.92 42.07 -3.51
N GLU A 760 -15.04 43.24 -4.13
CA GLU A 760 -14.84 43.42 -5.56
C GLU A 760 -13.37 43.23 -5.97
N THR A 761 -12.42 43.73 -5.18
CA THR A 761 -10.96 43.65 -5.44
C THR A 761 -10.46 42.20 -5.40
N ILE A 762 -10.77 41.44 -4.35
CA ILE A 762 -10.35 40.02 -4.23
C ILE A 762 -10.96 39.16 -5.34
N SER A 763 -12.26 39.39 -5.65
CA SER A 763 -12.94 38.69 -6.74
C SER A 763 -12.32 39.01 -8.10
N GLN A 764 -11.96 40.27 -8.34
CA GLN A 764 -11.32 40.69 -9.58
C GLN A 764 -9.89 40.12 -9.71
N VAL A 765 -9.10 40.05 -8.63
CA VAL A 765 -7.77 39.38 -8.65
C VAL A 765 -7.89 37.90 -8.98
N LEU A 766 -8.82 37.18 -8.35
CA LEU A 766 -9.03 35.76 -8.63
C LEU A 766 -9.58 35.52 -10.05
N ARG A 767 -10.46 36.39 -10.55
CA ARG A 767 -10.95 36.35 -11.94
C ARG A 767 -9.87 36.73 -12.94
N ALA A 768 -8.99 37.68 -12.63
CA ALA A 768 -7.94 38.13 -13.53
C ALA A 768 -6.92 37.03 -13.85
N ARG A 769 -6.66 36.12 -12.90
CA ARG A 769 -5.84 34.91 -13.15
C ARG A 769 -6.48 33.92 -14.13
N SER A 770 -7.79 34.05 -14.38
CA SER A 770 -8.51 33.26 -15.39
C SER A 770 -8.63 33.95 -16.75
N TRP A 771 -8.13 35.19 -16.89
CA TRP A 771 -8.21 35.93 -18.15
C TRP A 771 -7.28 35.35 -19.20
N ASN A 772 -7.79 35.19 -20.41
CA ASN A 772 -7.00 34.71 -21.55
C ASN A 772 -6.48 35.89 -22.38
N ILE A 773 -5.29 35.74 -22.97
CA ILE A 773 -4.81 36.68 -24.00
C ILE A 773 -5.86 36.74 -25.12
N GLY A 774 -6.27 37.94 -25.50
CA GLY A 774 -7.33 38.17 -26.48
C GLY A 774 -8.75 38.20 -25.89
N GLN A 775 -8.92 38.13 -24.57
CA GLN A 775 -10.23 38.33 -23.94
C GLN A 775 -10.63 39.81 -23.98
N LYS A 776 -11.87 40.09 -24.39
CA LYS A 776 -12.43 41.45 -24.42
C LYS A 776 -12.74 41.92 -23.00
N VAL A 777 -12.35 43.14 -22.69
CA VAL A 777 -12.48 43.74 -21.36
C VAL A 777 -12.93 45.19 -21.46
N GLN A 778 -13.63 45.67 -20.43
CA GLN A 778 -13.95 47.07 -20.23
C GLN A 778 -13.00 47.66 -19.19
N VAL A 779 -12.51 48.87 -19.42
CA VAL A 779 -11.64 49.59 -18.47
C VAL A 779 -12.40 50.76 -17.84
N SER A 780 -12.18 51.00 -16.54
CA SER A 780 -12.86 52.07 -15.80
C SER A 780 -12.37 53.47 -16.19
N VAL A 781 -11.11 53.58 -16.66
CA VAL A 781 -10.52 54.82 -17.18
C VAL A 781 -10.27 54.67 -18.69
N PRO A 782 -11.10 55.28 -19.56
CA PRO A 782 -10.99 55.09 -21.01
C PRO A 782 -9.64 55.53 -21.56
N PHE A 783 -9.05 54.72 -22.43
CA PHE A 783 -7.79 55.07 -23.10
C PHE A 783 -7.98 56.32 -23.95
N LYS A 784 -7.15 57.34 -23.70
CA LYS A 784 -7.24 58.70 -24.27
C LYS A 784 -8.64 59.35 -24.13
N GLY A 785 -9.42 58.93 -23.14
CA GLY A 785 -10.79 59.42 -22.92
C GLY A 785 -11.81 58.96 -23.98
N LEU A 786 -11.46 58.01 -24.85
CA LEU A 786 -12.27 57.64 -26.02
C LEU A 786 -12.58 56.14 -26.13
N TYR A 787 -11.78 55.27 -25.53
CA TYR A 787 -11.92 53.82 -25.69
C TYR A 787 -12.00 53.15 -24.31
N ASP A 788 -13.19 52.73 -23.92
CA ASP A 788 -13.45 52.03 -22.65
C ASP A 788 -13.45 50.51 -22.81
N THR A 789 -13.35 49.97 -24.04
CA THR A 789 -13.23 48.53 -24.29
C THR A 789 -11.94 48.19 -25.01
N GLY A 790 -11.24 47.15 -24.55
CA GLY A 790 -10.02 46.62 -25.16
C GLY A 790 -9.90 45.10 -25.02
N TYR A 791 -8.72 44.58 -25.28
CA TYR A 791 -8.40 43.16 -25.26
C TYR A 791 -7.16 42.91 -24.42
N ILE A 792 -7.17 41.87 -23.58
CA ILE A 792 -6.00 41.50 -22.77
C ILE A 792 -4.84 41.13 -23.70
N ASN A 793 -3.73 41.86 -23.60
CA ASN A 793 -2.54 41.68 -24.43
C ASN A 793 -1.29 41.59 -23.55
N GLY A 794 -1.20 40.45 -22.86
CA GLY A 794 -0.10 40.12 -21.96
C GLY A 794 -0.57 39.17 -20.86
N ARG A 795 0.38 38.61 -20.11
CA ARG A 795 0.07 37.96 -18.84
C ARG A 795 -0.15 39.03 -17.77
N LEU A 796 -0.89 38.67 -16.74
CA LEU A 796 -0.99 39.47 -15.53
C LEU A 796 0.41 39.71 -14.93
N ASN A 797 0.74 40.96 -14.62
CA ASN A 797 1.90 41.26 -13.80
C ASN A 797 1.50 41.06 -12.34
N GLU A 798 1.95 39.95 -11.75
CA GLU A 798 1.60 39.54 -10.39
C GLU A 798 2.26 40.39 -9.31
N HIS A 799 3.34 41.11 -9.63
CA HIS A 799 4.03 41.97 -8.67
C HIS A 799 3.23 43.25 -8.41
N ASP A 800 2.67 43.83 -9.47
CA ASP A 800 2.02 45.14 -9.41
C ASP A 800 0.50 45.08 -9.57
N PHE A 801 -0.08 43.87 -9.67
CA PHE A 801 -1.50 43.61 -9.98
C PHE A 801 -2.01 44.39 -11.20
N THR A 802 -1.20 44.45 -12.26
CA THR A 802 -1.56 45.14 -13.50
C THR A 802 -1.73 44.20 -14.68
N VAL A 803 -2.57 44.60 -15.63
CA VAL A 803 -2.73 43.92 -16.91
C VAL A 803 -2.61 44.90 -18.07
N LYS A 804 -1.98 44.44 -19.14
CA LYS A 804 -1.83 45.23 -20.36
C LYS A 804 -3.05 45.03 -21.26
N VAL A 805 -3.72 46.12 -21.62
CA VAL A 805 -4.93 46.12 -22.44
C VAL A 805 -4.64 46.79 -23.78
N GLN A 806 -4.95 46.11 -24.88
CA GLN A 806 -4.86 46.60 -26.25
C GLN A 806 -6.21 47.10 -26.73
N PHE A 807 -6.27 48.36 -27.15
CA PHE A 807 -7.48 48.99 -27.66
C PHE A 807 -7.50 48.91 -29.18
N ILE A 808 -8.60 48.42 -29.72
CA ILE A 808 -8.84 48.33 -31.17
C ILE A 808 -10.08 49.11 -31.54
N LYS A 809 -10.04 49.77 -32.69
CA LYS A 809 -11.20 50.39 -33.31
C LYS A 809 -11.79 49.38 -34.28
N GLU A 810 -12.95 48.86 -33.93
CA GLU A 810 -13.71 47.94 -34.77
C GLU A 810 -14.46 48.75 -35.85
N SER A 811 -14.19 48.46 -37.12
CA SER A 811 -14.99 48.87 -38.27
C SER A 811 -15.49 47.60 -38.96
N PRO A 812 -16.65 47.60 -39.65
CA PRO A 812 -17.15 46.43 -40.37
C PRO A 812 -16.15 45.84 -41.40
N GLN A 813 -15.13 46.60 -41.79
CA GLN A 813 -14.18 46.24 -42.85
C GLN A 813 -12.75 45.97 -42.33
N TYR A 814 -12.40 46.38 -41.11
CA TYR A 814 -11.06 46.18 -40.54
C TYR A 814 -11.02 46.42 -39.02
N MET A 815 -10.06 45.78 -38.35
CA MET A 815 -9.69 46.08 -36.97
C MET A 815 -8.37 46.86 -36.98
N GLN A 816 -8.37 48.08 -36.44
CA GLN A 816 -7.17 48.91 -36.32
C GLN A 816 -6.78 49.06 -34.86
N MET A 817 -5.55 48.69 -34.49
CA MET A 817 -5.00 48.95 -33.16
C MET A 817 -4.87 50.47 -32.96
N VAL A 818 -5.49 50.97 -31.90
CA VAL A 818 -5.49 52.40 -31.54
C VAL A 818 -4.42 52.72 -30.50
N GLY A 819 -4.09 51.75 -29.65
CA GLY A 819 -3.05 51.86 -28.66
C GLY A 819 -3.07 50.72 -27.65
N MET A 820 -2.21 50.82 -26.65
CA MET A 820 -2.12 49.91 -25.52
C MET A 820 -1.82 50.71 -24.26
N ASP A 821 -2.33 50.25 -23.13
CA ASP A 821 -2.00 50.79 -21.82
C ASP A 821 -1.96 49.70 -20.75
N VAL A 822 -1.46 50.04 -19.57
CA VAL A 822 -1.40 49.16 -18.41
C VAL A 822 -2.42 49.64 -17.38
N TYR A 823 -3.29 48.73 -16.95
CA TYR A 823 -4.36 49.01 -15.99
C TYR A 823 -4.15 48.19 -14.73
N GLN A 824 -4.53 48.76 -13.59
CA GLN A 824 -4.71 47.98 -12.37
C GLN A 824 -5.86 46.96 -12.58
N ILE A 825 -5.75 45.76 -12.01
CA ILE A 825 -6.77 44.70 -12.19
C ILE A 825 -8.17 45.20 -11.84
N ASP A 826 -8.28 46.03 -10.80
CA ASP A 826 -9.54 46.58 -10.32
C ASP A 826 -10.20 47.58 -11.29
N GLN A 827 -9.40 48.11 -12.22
CA GLN A 827 -9.86 48.97 -13.30
C GLN A 827 -10.31 48.19 -14.54
N VAL A 828 -10.20 46.86 -14.55
CA VAL A 828 -10.49 46.03 -15.73
C VAL A 828 -11.57 45.00 -15.44
N ARG A 829 -12.62 45.00 -16.25
CA ARG A 829 -13.74 44.07 -16.15
C ARG A 829 -13.89 43.24 -17.41
N ALA A 830 -13.92 41.91 -17.28
CA ALA A 830 -14.24 41.04 -18.40
C ALA A 830 -15.63 41.33 -18.97
N ILE A 831 -15.71 41.51 -20.30
CA ILE A 831 -16.99 41.58 -21.02
C ILE A 831 -17.31 40.14 -21.43
N VAL A 832 -18.41 39.60 -20.89
CA VAL A 832 -18.89 38.23 -21.16
C VAL A 832 -19.53 38.15 -22.54
#